data_AF-A0A0W8C495-F1
#
_entry.id   AF-A0A0W8C495-F1
#
_cell.length_a   1.000
_cell.length_b   1.000
_cell.length_c   1.000
_cell.angle_alpha   90.00
_cell.angle_beta   90.00
_cell.angle_gamma   90.00
#
_symmetry.space_group_name_H-M   'P 1'
#
loop_
_entity.id
_entity.type
_entity.pdbx_description
1 polymer ?
#
loop_
_entity_poly.entity_id
_entity_poly.type
_entity_poly.pdbx_seq_one_letter_code
_entity_poly.pdbx_strand_id
1 'polypeptide(L)'
;MGLEELKPGNTRRAKATAIAAFKAFVKSESVDFEYVRRCIEKDDSGKCIVSILDMFGMYLAFNEGKKGKQLARNTAMQYYRQTKMWFFELFPTQRHVVEAKLLSMGKTLENFCMKRDGKVVSKAPPCCKADLRKMMLYLFKNASMSSDYQDAALLCMLWYLFGRASDLSLVQKRNLTIDAADILFVRFIRLKTSEEQGLSLFPDLDFVTCPVYAIALALMTQAAPCVDLLDNLPPLHVQATVSLSPATPLLEVLDHPAEYAALGAAAAVSTGSTTSEKTPTIYSHVNRVLDRIAAAAGVKLALSSHSFRRGGAQHVNGCEGLTHRWIFDRGAWNMSTTNKGFNYIFNTSREDHKVSKALSGYDTDAKVPLKDLKSFDAQTQEKIATVQHYLFAACFKLDQAKYNVSKRVLDVLTAYLLLHYPHLKELHPEGPAVKRLEACVQLAGSSLADLLAWATHLASAACNTKTQSSEETEIAPCKRPNEENTIIEHQRSVIDQLVLLVKRQNERMDILEAKVEGNTQQHKIDKRQREKEQEQEQDKAHKRRRTSVTHLHTTWYAWYAQEPRWLSDAPKQQRSNAKQLVGYMKLFIAEGFVLDPRAEDYRDRVLALGKQAEKEVLNFLRERDISSRGSTAVRKHLRNLHVAGALNERISRHRRLIHAGAVQDPDRHDLLEPVATTL
;
A
#
# COMPACT_ATOMS: atom_id res chain seq x y z
N MET A 1 22.07 15.57 -47.01
CA MET A 1 22.24 15.99 -45.61
C MET A 1 22.94 14.90 -44.84
N GLY A 2 24.12 15.20 -44.27
CA GLY A 2 24.88 14.23 -43.48
C GLY A 2 24.36 14.14 -42.04
N LEU A 3 24.53 12.98 -41.39
CA LEU A 3 24.18 12.78 -39.97
C LEU A 3 24.80 13.82 -39.02
N GLU A 4 25.89 14.47 -39.41
CA GLU A 4 26.54 15.56 -38.65
C GLU A 4 25.74 16.88 -38.69
N GLU A 5 25.01 17.16 -39.78
CA GLU A 5 24.18 18.37 -39.94
C GLU A 5 22.93 18.33 -39.04
N LEU A 6 22.48 17.13 -38.68
CA LEU A 6 21.33 16.86 -37.80
C LEU A 6 21.67 16.93 -36.30
N LYS A 7 22.94 17.02 -35.90
CA LYS A 7 23.33 17.03 -34.48
C LYS A 7 23.07 18.40 -33.84
N PRO A 8 22.30 18.48 -32.73
CA PRO A 8 22.07 19.72 -32.00
C PRO A 8 23.38 20.40 -31.56
N GLY A 9 23.41 21.74 -31.55
CA GLY A 9 24.61 22.52 -31.22
C GLY A 9 25.21 22.22 -29.83
N ASN A 10 24.38 21.83 -28.86
CA ASN A 10 24.84 21.40 -27.54
C ASN A 10 25.61 20.07 -27.58
N THR A 11 25.20 19.13 -28.45
CA THR A 11 25.88 17.85 -28.66
C THR A 11 27.23 18.05 -29.33
N ARG A 12 27.33 18.98 -30.30
CA ARG A 12 28.61 19.35 -30.93
C ARG A 12 29.58 19.95 -29.92
N ARG A 13 29.11 20.87 -29.06
CA ARG A 13 29.92 21.44 -27.97
C ARG A 13 30.39 20.38 -26.98
N ALA A 14 29.49 19.49 -26.54
CA ALA A 14 29.85 18.40 -25.62
C ALA A 14 30.91 17.45 -26.22
N LYS A 15 30.79 17.13 -27.51
CA LYS A 15 31.77 16.33 -28.24
C LYS A 15 33.13 17.04 -28.31
N ALA A 16 33.16 18.32 -28.67
CA ALA A 16 34.39 19.11 -28.71
C ALA A 16 35.10 19.16 -27.33
N THR A 17 34.34 19.35 -26.24
CA THR A 17 34.90 19.34 -24.88
C THR A 17 35.48 17.98 -24.50
N ALA A 18 34.82 16.88 -24.85
CA ALA A 18 35.33 15.53 -24.60
C ALA A 18 36.61 15.23 -25.39
N ILE A 19 36.66 15.64 -26.66
CA ILE A 19 37.86 15.51 -27.50
C ILE A 19 39.03 16.32 -26.93
N ALA A 20 38.76 17.55 -26.48
CA ALA A 20 39.77 18.37 -25.83
C ALA A 20 40.31 17.71 -24.54
N ALA A 21 39.42 17.13 -23.72
CA ALA A 21 39.81 16.39 -22.53
C ALA A 21 40.66 15.15 -22.87
N PHE A 22 40.31 14.42 -23.94
CA PHE A 22 41.10 13.28 -24.41
C PHE A 22 42.49 13.70 -24.91
N LYS A 23 42.58 14.76 -25.71
CA LYS A 23 43.87 15.29 -26.18
C LYS A 23 44.73 15.79 -25.02
N ALA A 24 44.12 16.40 -24.00
CA ALA A 24 44.83 16.78 -22.78
C ALA A 24 45.39 15.58 -22.02
N PHE A 25 44.63 14.48 -21.94
CA PHE A 25 45.11 13.20 -21.39
C PHE A 25 46.29 12.63 -22.19
N VAL A 26 46.17 12.54 -23.51
CA VAL A 26 47.26 12.02 -24.36
C VAL A 26 48.53 12.86 -24.19
N LYS A 27 48.37 14.19 -24.09
CA LYS A 27 49.47 15.12 -23.80
C LYS A 27 50.05 14.94 -22.39
N SER A 28 49.24 14.65 -21.36
CA SER A 28 49.76 14.40 -20.01
C SER A 28 50.59 13.12 -19.91
N GLU A 29 50.30 12.13 -20.76
CA GLU A 29 51.13 10.92 -20.92
C GLU A 29 52.38 11.16 -21.80
N SER A 30 52.66 12.41 -22.19
CA SER A 30 53.75 12.77 -23.10
C SER A 30 53.69 12.08 -24.47
N VAL A 31 52.49 11.70 -24.91
CA VAL A 31 52.25 11.08 -26.21
C VAL A 31 51.60 12.11 -27.14
N ASP A 32 51.91 12.04 -28.44
CA ASP A 32 51.21 12.82 -29.46
C ASP A 32 50.02 12.06 -30.06
N PHE A 33 48.94 12.76 -30.37
CA PHE A 33 47.74 12.13 -30.90
C PHE A 33 47.97 11.49 -32.28
N GLU A 34 48.86 12.03 -33.13
CA GLU A 34 49.18 11.39 -34.42
C GLU A 34 49.96 10.08 -34.24
N TYR A 35 50.70 9.93 -33.14
CA TYR A 35 51.29 8.64 -32.79
C TYR A 35 50.21 7.62 -32.40
N VAL A 36 49.25 8.02 -31.55
CA VAL A 36 48.10 7.17 -31.17
C VAL A 36 47.30 6.73 -32.40
N ARG A 37 47.02 7.67 -33.33
CA ARG A 37 46.33 7.36 -34.59
C ARG A 37 47.08 6.29 -35.39
N ARG A 38 48.38 6.48 -35.63
CA ARG A 38 49.21 5.50 -36.37
C ARG A 38 49.27 4.13 -35.70
N CYS A 39 49.26 4.06 -34.37
CA CYS A 39 49.21 2.79 -33.63
C CYS A 39 47.88 2.07 -33.84
N ILE A 40 46.76 2.80 -33.86
CA ILE A 40 45.43 2.24 -34.08
C ILE A 40 45.26 1.77 -35.53
N GLU A 41 45.72 2.55 -36.50
CA GLU A 41 45.65 2.19 -37.94
C GLU A 41 46.45 0.93 -38.28
N LYS A 42 47.51 0.63 -37.51
CA LYS A 42 48.32 -0.58 -37.68
C LYS A 42 47.80 -1.79 -36.88
N ASP A 43 46.76 -1.60 -36.06
CA ASP A 43 46.22 -2.65 -35.19
C ASP A 43 44.83 -3.11 -35.63
N ASP A 44 44.80 -4.16 -36.45
CA ASP A 44 43.56 -4.78 -36.90
C ASP A 44 42.82 -5.53 -35.78
N SER A 45 43.45 -5.79 -34.64
CA SER A 45 42.84 -6.50 -33.51
C SER A 45 41.99 -5.61 -32.60
N GLY A 46 42.07 -4.28 -32.77
CA GLY A 46 41.36 -3.30 -31.95
C GLY A 46 41.85 -3.17 -30.51
N LYS A 47 42.96 -3.83 -30.15
CA LYS A 47 43.55 -3.79 -28.80
C LYS A 47 44.02 -2.38 -28.45
N CYS A 48 44.57 -1.62 -29.38
CA CYS A 48 45.04 -0.25 -29.19
C CYS A 48 43.90 0.69 -28.81
N ILE A 49 42.75 0.62 -29.50
CA ILE A 49 41.55 1.41 -29.14
C ILE A 49 41.07 1.05 -27.73
N VAL A 50 41.03 -0.25 -27.42
CA VAL A 50 40.61 -0.71 -26.10
C VAL A 50 41.55 -0.18 -25.02
N SER A 51 42.86 -0.36 -25.17
CA SER A 51 43.85 0.08 -24.17
C SER A 51 43.84 1.59 -23.97
N ILE A 52 43.79 2.39 -25.04
CA ILE A 52 43.81 3.86 -24.91
C ILE A 52 42.53 4.39 -24.27
N LEU A 53 41.37 3.78 -24.56
CA LEU A 53 40.11 4.15 -23.91
C LEU A 53 40.03 3.63 -22.48
N ASP A 54 40.68 2.52 -22.13
CA ASP A 54 40.81 2.05 -20.75
C ASP A 54 41.58 3.06 -19.91
N MET A 55 42.77 3.45 -20.40
CA MET A 55 43.62 4.45 -19.78
C MET A 55 42.92 5.80 -19.67
N PHE A 56 42.14 6.20 -20.69
CA PHE A 56 41.32 7.40 -20.60
C PHE A 56 40.18 7.26 -19.59
N GLY A 57 39.55 6.09 -19.47
CA GLY A 57 38.54 5.80 -18.46
C GLY A 57 39.12 5.94 -17.04
N MET A 58 40.32 5.40 -16.82
CA MET A 58 41.08 5.54 -15.57
C MET A 58 41.43 7.00 -15.31
N TYR A 59 41.94 7.71 -16.32
CA TYR A 59 42.18 9.15 -16.23
C TYR A 59 40.93 9.89 -15.78
N LEU A 60 39.77 9.66 -16.39
CA LEU A 60 38.51 10.31 -15.98
C LEU A 60 38.06 9.95 -14.56
N ALA A 61 38.37 8.73 -14.09
CA ALA A 61 38.01 8.26 -12.76
C ALA A 61 38.79 8.98 -11.65
N PHE A 62 40.07 9.28 -11.90
CA PHE A 62 41.02 9.83 -10.92
C PHE A 62 41.37 11.31 -11.16
N ASN A 63 41.05 11.88 -12.32
CA ASN A 63 41.40 13.26 -12.63
C ASN A 63 40.66 14.26 -11.73
N GLU A 64 41.44 15.09 -11.05
CA GLU A 64 40.96 16.17 -10.21
C GLU A 64 40.83 17.44 -11.05
N GLY A 65 39.62 18.02 -11.10
CA GLY A 65 39.42 19.30 -11.75
C GLY A 65 40.14 20.44 -11.03
N LYS A 66 40.05 21.67 -11.57
CA LYS A 66 40.73 22.90 -11.08
C LYS A 66 40.53 23.28 -9.59
N LYS A 67 39.74 22.52 -8.83
CA LYS A 67 39.46 22.72 -7.39
C LYS A 67 39.81 21.48 -6.53
N GLY A 68 40.65 20.56 -7.01
CA GLY A 68 40.97 19.31 -6.31
C GLY A 68 39.77 18.35 -6.18
N LYS A 69 38.70 18.58 -6.98
CA LYS A 69 37.49 17.75 -6.97
C LYS A 69 37.47 16.86 -8.19
N GLN A 70 37.29 15.57 -7.96
CA GLN A 70 37.16 14.59 -9.03
C GLN A 70 35.93 14.89 -9.92
N LEU A 71 36.01 14.49 -11.19
CA LEU A 71 34.94 14.70 -12.17
C LEU A 71 33.63 14.02 -11.75
N ALA A 72 32.50 14.74 -11.75
CA ALA A 72 31.19 14.16 -11.45
C ALA A 72 30.85 12.98 -12.38
N ARG A 73 30.12 11.97 -11.88
CA ARG A 73 29.77 10.75 -12.64
C ARG A 73 29.22 11.05 -14.04
N ASN A 74 28.23 11.94 -14.13
CA ASN A 74 27.59 12.25 -15.40
C ASN A 74 28.58 12.88 -16.39
N THR A 75 29.52 13.69 -15.92
CA THR A 75 30.56 14.33 -16.73
C THR A 75 31.59 13.31 -17.23
N ALA A 76 32.09 12.43 -16.34
CA ALA A 76 33.02 11.36 -16.72
C ALA A 76 32.39 10.42 -17.77
N MET A 77 31.15 9.99 -17.55
CA MET A 77 30.44 9.13 -18.50
C MET A 77 30.18 9.83 -19.84
N GLN A 78 29.88 11.13 -19.82
CA GLN A 78 29.68 11.91 -21.03
C GLN A 78 30.97 12.05 -21.84
N TYR A 79 32.11 12.34 -21.19
CA TYR A 79 33.41 12.42 -21.87
C TYR A 79 33.81 11.07 -22.47
N TYR A 80 33.71 9.99 -21.68
CA TYR A 80 34.00 8.65 -22.17
C TYR A 80 33.14 8.26 -23.38
N ARG A 81 31.82 8.53 -23.33
CA ARG A 81 30.89 8.21 -24.41
C ARG A 81 31.19 9.03 -25.68
N GLN A 82 31.43 10.33 -25.55
CA GLN A 82 31.70 11.18 -26.71
C GLN A 82 33.05 10.84 -27.37
N THR A 83 34.09 10.57 -26.58
CA THR A 83 35.39 10.12 -27.09
C THR A 83 35.26 8.77 -27.79
N LYS A 84 34.53 7.81 -27.21
CA LYS A 84 34.25 6.52 -27.87
C LYS A 84 33.57 6.72 -29.24
N MET A 85 32.53 7.55 -29.29
CA MET A 85 31.83 7.83 -30.55
C MET A 85 32.73 8.51 -31.57
N TRP A 86 33.60 9.43 -31.14
CA TRP A 86 34.59 10.06 -32.01
C TRP A 86 35.61 9.06 -32.56
N PHE A 87 36.07 8.10 -31.75
CA PHE A 87 36.95 7.02 -32.23
C PHE A 87 36.27 6.14 -33.28
N PHE A 88 34.97 5.87 -33.16
CA PHE A 88 34.22 5.13 -34.18
C PHE A 88 34.02 5.91 -35.49
N GLU A 89 34.03 7.24 -35.42
CA GLU A 89 34.02 8.07 -36.63
C GLU A 89 35.41 8.08 -37.31
N LEU A 90 36.50 8.06 -36.53
CA LEU A 90 37.87 8.02 -37.06
C LEU A 90 38.27 6.64 -37.58
N PHE A 91 37.79 5.56 -36.94
CA PHE A 91 38.16 4.17 -37.26
C PHE A 91 36.89 3.29 -37.44
N PRO A 92 36.09 3.50 -38.49
CA PRO A 92 34.82 2.80 -38.67
C PRO A 92 34.96 1.27 -38.76
N THR A 93 36.04 0.80 -39.38
CA THR A 93 36.33 -0.63 -39.58
C THR A 93 36.53 -1.38 -38.28
N GLN A 94 37.08 -0.75 -37.24
CA GLN A 94 37.35 -1.42 -35.96
C GLN A 94 36.15 -1.44 -35.01
N ARG A 95 35.08 -0.69 -35.31
CA ARG A 95 33.91 -0.54 -34.44
C ARG A 95 33.31 -1.88 -34.01
N HIS A 96 33.04 -2.76 -34.97
CA HIS A 96 32.40 -4.05 -34.71
C HIS A 96 33.26 -4.99 -33.86
N VAL A 97 34.59 -4.82 -33.88
CA VAL A 97 35.56 -5.62 -33.11
C VAL A 97 35.56 -5.23 -31.62
N VAL A 98 35.45 -3.93 -31.31
CA VAL A 98 35.69 -3.40 -29.95
C VAL A 98 34.44 -2.93 -29.21
N GLU A 99 33.29 -2.75 -29.88
CA GLU A 99 32.09 -2.11 -29.32
C GLU A 99 31.57 -2.81 -28.05
N ALA A 100 31.52 -4.14 -28.03
CA ALA A 100 31.09 -4.92 -26.86
C ALA A 100 32.05 -4.74 -25.67
N LYS A 101 33.36 -4.73 -25.92
CA LYS A 101 34.39 -4.58 -24.89
C LYS A 101 34.39 -3.17 -24.29
N LEU A 102 34.30 -2.14 -25.13
CA LEU A 102 34.19 -0.75 -24.69
C LEU A 102 32.87 -0.46 -23.96
N LEU A 103 31.78 -1.17 -24.27
CA LEU A 103 30.54 -1.10 -23.51
C LEU A 103 30.72 -1.67 -22.09
N SER A 104 31.41 -2.80 -21.96
CA SER A 104 31.74 -3.40 -20.65
C SER A 104 32.60 -2.45 -19.80
N MET A 105 33.64 -1.86 -20.39
CA MET A 105 34.51 -0.90 -19.72
C MET A 105 33.78 0.37 -19.27
N GLY A 106 32.86 0.88 -20.11
CA GLY A 106 31.99 1.99 -19.72
C GLY A 106 31.13 1.66 -18.49
N LYS A 107 30.61 0.42 -18.37
CA LYS A 107 29.89 -0.03 -17.17
C LYS A 107 30.81 -0.11 -15.94
N THR A 108 32.04 -0.57 -16.10
CA THR A 108 33.05 -0.61 -15.02
C THR A 108 33.36 0.80 -14.51
N LEU A 109 33.59 1.75 -15.42
CA LEU A 109 33.79 3.16 -15.09
C LEU A 109 32.57 3.75 -14.36
N GLU A 110 31.36 3.49 -14.86
CA GLU A 110 30.12 3.96 -14.22
C GLU A 110 29.97 3.40 -12.80
N ASN A 111 30.22 2.11 -12.61
CA ASN A 111 30.18 1.45 -11.31
C ASN A 111 31.21 2.03 -10.35
N PHE A 112 32.42 2.32 -10.83
CA PHE A 112 33.45 2.97 -10.03
C PHE A 112 33.04 4.37 -9.60
N CYS A 113 32.58 5.20 -10.54
CA CYS A 113 32.07 6.54 -10.22
C CYS A 113 30.87 6.49 -9.24
N MET A 114 29.99 5.49 -9.36
CA MET A 114 28.88 5.28 -8.41
C MET A 114 29.36 4.90 -6.99
N LYS A 115 30.39 4.06 -6.88
CA LYS A 115 31.00 3.68 -5.59
C LYS A 115 31.63 4.89 -4.90
N ARG A 116 32.35 5.70 -5.67
CA ARG A 116 33.06 6.90 -5.22
C ARG A 116 32.13 8.01 -4.71
N ASP A 117 30.96 8.16 -5.34
CA ASP A 117 29.92 9.12 -4.90
C ASP A 117 29.18 8.66 -3.61
N GLY A 118 29.64 7.61 -2.93
CA GLY A 118 29.06 7.10 -1.67
C GLY A 118 27.67 6.48 -1.82
N LYS A 119 27.21 6.24 -3.06
CA LYS A 119 25.85 5.79 -3.38
C LYS A 119 25.76 4.31 -3.78
N VAL A 120 26.53 3.43 -3.13
CA VAL A 120 26.14 2.01 -3.12
C VAL A 120 25.09 1.83 -2.04
N VAL A 121 23.85 2.18 -2.38
CA VAL A 121 22.72 1.71 -1.58
C VAL A 121 22.76 0.19 -1.69
N SER A 122 22.99 -0.51 -0.58
CA SER A 122 22.70 -1.94 -0.48
C SER A 122 21.23 -2.12 -0.82
N LYS A 123 20.93 -2.45 -2.07
CA LYS A 123 19.55 -2.57 -2.54
C LYS A 123 19.04 -3.92 -2.08
N ALA A 124 17.98 -3.93 -1.28
CA ALA A 124 17.28 -5.15 -0.92
C ALA A 124 16.96 -6.00 -2.17
N PRO A 125 17.12 -7.33 -2.12
CA PRO A 125 16.82 -8.20 -3.25
C PRO A 125 15.36 -8.03 -3.69
N PRO A 126 15.06 -8.08 -5.00
CA PRO A 126 13.68 -7.99 -5.47
C PRO A 126 12.90 -9.23 -5.04
N CYS A 127 11.70 -9.04 -4.49
CA CYS A 127 10.77 -10.14 -4.27
C CYS A 127 10.20 -10.56 -5.62
N CYS A 128 10.35 -11.82 -6.03
CA CYS A 128 9.70 -12.28 -7.26
C CYS A 128 8.28 -12.79 -6.98
N LYS A 129 7.46 -12.94 -8.03
CA LYS A 129 6.10 -13.49 -7.91
C LYS A 129 6.09 -14.89 -7.27
N ALA A 130 7.10 -15.71 -7.58
CA ALA A 130 7.26 -17.04 -6.98
C ALA A 130 7.57 -16.97 -5.47
N ASP A 131 8.36 -16.00 -5.02
CA ASP A 131 8.61 -15.78 -3.59
C ASP A 131 7.33 -15.33 -2.87
N LEU A 132 6.58 -14.41 -3.48
CA LEU A 132 5.27 -13.98 -2.97
C LEU A 132 4.31 -15.17 -2.82
N ARG A 133 4.17 -15.99 -3.88
CA ARG A 133 3.35 -17.21 -3.87
C ARG A 133 3.76 -18.15 -2.75
N LYS A 134 5.07 -18.41 -2.56
CA LYS A 134 5.57 -19.25 -1.47
C LYS A 134 5.17 -18.71 -0.09
N MET A 135 5.36 -17.42 0.16
CA MET A 135 5.02 -16.79 1.44
C MET A 135 3.51 -16.83 1.73
N MET A 136 2.68 -16.51 0.73
CA MET A 136 1.22 -16.56 0.89
C MET A 136 0.70 -17.99 1.04
N LEU A 137 1.24 -18.94 0.28
CA LEU A 137 0.91 -20.36 0.41
C LEU A 137 1.28 -20.89 1.80
N TYR A 138 2.45 -20.51 2.32
CA TYR A 138 2.87 -20.85 3.68
C TYR A 138 1.90 -20.31 4.72
N LEU A 139 1.45 -19.05 4.58
CA LEU A 139 0.45 -18.46 5.46
C LEU A 139 -0.89 -19.22 5.40
N PHE A 140 -1.39 -19.56 4.22
CA PHE A 140 -2.65 -20.29 4.10
C PHE A 140 -2.57 -21.72 4.67
N LYS A 141 -1.46 -22.43 4.44
CA LYS A 141 -1.25 -23.78 4.98
C LYS A 141 -1.09 -23.83 6.49
N ASN A 142 -0.51 -22.78 7.09
CA ASN A 142 -0.18 -22.75 8.52
C ASN A 142 -1.01 -21.74 9.31
N ALA A 143 -2.09 -21.22 8.73
CA ALA A 143 -2.93 -20.21 9.37
C ALA A 143 -3.52 -20.77 10.67
N SER A 144 -3.25 -20.10 11.77
CA SER A 144 -3.74 -20.44 13.10
C SER A 144 -4.62 -19.35 13.70
N MET A 145 -4.50 -18.13 13.20
CA MET A 145 -5.22 -16.96 13.68
C MET A 145 -5.63 -16.05 12.51
N SER A 146 -6.63 -15.18 12.74
CA SER A 146 -7.10 -14.24 11.72
C SER A 146 -6.00 -13.35 11.16
N SER A 147 -4.99 -12.99 11.98
CA SER A 147 -3.89 -12.13 11.52
C SER A 147 -3.05 -12.79 10.41
N ASP A 148 -3.02 -14.11 10.29
CA ASP A 148 -2.25 -14.78 9.24
C ASP A 148 -2.83 -14.46 7.85
N TYR A 149 -4.16 -14.34 7.74
CA TYR A 149 -4.84 -13.90 6.53
C TYR A 149 -4.68 -12.39 6.28
N GLN A 150 -4.64 -11.58 7.35
CA GLN A 150 -4.30 -10.16 7.25
C GLN A 150 -2.87 -9.96 6.73
N ASP A 151 -1.91 -10.75 7.22
CA ASP A 151 -0.52 -10.73 6.77
C ASP A 151 -0.41 -11.19 5.30
N ALA A 152 -1.21 -12.17 4.87
CA ALA A 152 -1.26 -12.59 3.47
C ALA A 152 -1.79 -11.45 2.57
N ALA A 153 -2.88 -10.80 3.00
CA ALA A 153 -3.42 -9.64 2.30
C ALA A 153 -2.45 -8.45 2.27
N LEU A 154 -1.71 -8.21 3.36
CA LEU A 154 -0.64 -7.21 3.41
C LEU A 154 0.43 -7.46 2.34
N LEU A 155 0.96 -8.68 2.25
CA LEU A 155 2.00 -9.02 1.26
C LEU A 155 1.48 -8.93 -0.17
N CYS A 156 0.24 -9.38 -0.39
CA CYS A 156 -0.45 -9.26 -1.67
C CYS A 156 -0.61 -7.78 -2.06
N MET A 157 -1.14 -6.95 -1.16
CA MET A 157 -1.32 -5.52 -1.42
C MET A 157 0.02 -4.80 -1.64
N LEU A 158 1.08 -5.15 -0.91
CA LEU A 158 2.43 -4.62 -1.16
C LEU A 158 2.92 -4.94 -2.58
N TRP A 159 2.57 -6.09 -3.15
CA TRP A 159 2.87 -6.41 -4.55
C TRP A 159 2.16 -5.44 -5.49
N TYR A 160 0.84 -5.29 -5.36
CA TYR A 160 0.02 -4.46 -6.24
C TYR A 160 0.25 -2.96 -6.08
N LEU A 161 0.69 -2.51 -4.89
CA LEU A 161 1.00 -1.10 -4.59
C LEU A 161 2.48 -0.75 -4.79
N PHE A 162 3.31 -1.65 -5.33
CA PHE A 162 4.77 -1.45 -5.46
C PHE A 162 5.46 -1.08 -4.13
N GLY A 163 5.13 -1.81 -3.07
CA GLY A 163 5.76 -1.71 -1.75
C GLY A 163 5.39 -0.45 -0.97
N ARG A 164 4.31 0.25 -1.35
CA ARG A 164 3.83 1.47 -0.68
C ARG A 164 3.10 1.16 0.62
N ALA A 165 3.85 0.63 1.59
CA ALA A 165 3.32 0.22 2.88
C ALA A 165 2.63 1.37 3.63
N SER A 166 3.22 2.57 3.64
CA SER A 166 2.63 3.77 4.27
C SER A 166 1.28 4.19 3.69
N ASP A 167 1.09 4.00 2.38
CA ASP A 167 -0.19 4.31 1.74
C ASP A 167 -1.23 3.27 2.17
N LEU A 168 -0.84 1.99 2.24
CA LEU A 168 -1.71 0.88 2.65
C LEU A 168 -2.27 1.03 4.07
N SER A 169 -1.50 1.57 5.01
CA SER A 169 -1.97 1.86 6.38
C SER A 169 -3.06 2.93 6.47
N LEU A 170 -3.31 3.68 5.41
CA LEU A 170 -4.40 4.66 5.35
C LEU A 170 -5.58 4.16 4.51
N VAL A 171 -5.48 2.96 3.93
CA VAL A 171 -6.57 2.39 3.13
C VAL A 171 -7.66 1.90 4.07
N GLN A 172 -8.84 2.49 3.92
CA GLN A 172 -10.06 2.17 4.64
C GLN A 172 -10.99 1.32 3.78
N LYS A 173 -11.96 0.65 4.40
CA LYS A 173 -12.95 -0.17 3.69
C LYS A 173 -13.72 0.60 2.61
N ARG A 174 -14.08 1.86 2.89
CA ARG A 174 -14.76 2.77 1.94
C ARG A 174 -13.95 3.10 0.68
N ASN A 175 -12.64 2.86 0.71
CA ASN A 175 -11.76 3.12 -0.43
C ASN A 175 -11.85 2.01 -1.50
N LEU A 176 -12.49 0.87 -1.18
CA LEU A 176 -12.78 -0.19 -2.13
C LEU A 176 -14.06 0.10 -2.89
N THR A 177 -13.96 0.21 -4.21
CA THR A 177 -15.13 0.42 -5.08
C THR A 177 -15.03 -0.41 -6.36
N ILE A 178 -16.17 -0.79 -6.92
CA ILE A 178 -16.25 -1.36 -8.27
C ILE A 178 -16.83 -0.30 -9.19
N ASP A 179 -16.15 -0.03 -10.29
CA ASP A 179 -16.57 0.99 -11.26
C ASP A 179 -17.67 0.48 -12.22
N ALA A 180 -18.04 1.29 -13.22
CA ALA A 180 -19.02 0.91 -14.22
C ALA A 180 -18.52 -0.20 -15.17
N ALA A 181 -17.20 -0.37 -15.30
CA ALA A 181 -16.57 -1.38 -16.16
C ALA A 181 -16.38 -2.74 -15.45
N ASP A 182 -16.97 -2.94 -14.27
CA ASP A 182 -16.79 -4.11 -13.42
C ASP A 182 -15.31 -4.35 -13.07
N ILE A 183 -14.60 -3.28 -12.70
CA ILE A 183 -13.21 -3.33 -12.25
C ILE A 183 -13.14 -2.89 -10.79
N LEU A 184 -12.41 -3.66 -9.98
CA LEU A 184 -12.19 -3.35 -8.57
C LEU A 184 -11.07 -2.31 -8.44
N PHE A 185 -11.35 -1.24 -7.71
CA PHE A 185 -10.41 -0.16 -7.42
C PHE A 185 -10.17 0.04 -5.94
N VAL A 186 -8.95 0.45 -5.61
CA VAL A 186 -8.60 1.04 -4.32
C VAL A 186 -8.23 2.50 -4.53
N ARG A 187 -8.99 3.41 -3.94
CA ARG A 187 -8.72 4.86 -3.99
C ARG A 187 -8.17 5.37 -2.68
N PHE A 188 -6.99 5.98 -2.68
CA PHE A 188 -6.38 6.47 -1.44
C PHE A 188 -5.57 7.74 -1.67
N ILE A 189 -5.36 8.50 -0.61
CA ILE A 189 -4.49 9.68 -0.64
C ILE A 189 -3.07 9.22 -0.40
N ARG A 190 -2.18 9.53 -1.35
CA ARG A 190 -0.77 9.19 -1.24
C ARG A 190 -0.09 10.07 -0.20
N LEU A 191 0.52 9.46 0.82
CA LEU A 191 1.10 10.21 1.96
C LEU A 191 2.25 11.14 1.54
N LYS A 192 3.00 10.77 0.49
CA LYS A 192 4.16 11.54 0.04
C LYS A 192 3.81 12.77 -0.80
N THR A 193 2.68 12.74 -1.50
CA THR A 193 2.29 13.79 -2.45
C THR A 193 0.97 14.46 -2.11
N SER A 194 0.24 13.94 -1.11
CA SER A 194 -1.12 14.35 -0.76
C SER A 194 -2.09 14.34 -1.94
N GLU A 195 -1.82 13.49 -2.93
CA GLU A 195 -2.59 13.35 -4.17
C GLU A 195 -3.49 12.12 -4.06
N GLU A 196 -4.74 12.24 -4.48
CA GLU A 196 -5.64 11.10 -4.60
C GLU A 196 -5.19 10.19 -5.75
N GLN A 197 -5.11 8.89 -5.49
CA GLN A 197 -4.74 7.89 -6.47
C GLN A 197 -5.73 6.73 -6.43
N GLY A 198 -6.14 6.27 -7.61
CA GLY A 198 -6.89 5.04 -7.80
C GLY A 198 -6.01 3.97 -8.43
N LEU A 199 -5.98 2.77 -7.83
CA LEU A 199 -5.34 1.60 -8.42
C LEU A 199 -6.38 0.52 -8.72
N SER A 200 -6.36 0.02 -9.94
CA SER A 200 -7.08 -1.19 -10.33
C SER A 200 -6.45 -2.44 -9.71
N LEU A 201 -7.33 -3.38 -9.35
CA LEU A 201 -7.01 -4.71 -8.85
C LEU A 201 -7.76 -5.73 -9.70
N PHE A 202 -7.02 -6.48 -10.50
CA PHE A 202 -7.55 -7.62 -11.23
C PHE A 202 -7.37 -8.91 -10.42
N PRO A 203 -8.32 -9.87 -10.50
CA PRO A 203 -8.10 -11.21 -9.97
C PRO A 203 -6.85 -11.80 -10.60
N ASP A 204 -6.15 -12.66 -9.87
CA ASP A 204 -4.93 -13.30 -10.34
C ASP A 204 -5.27 -14.69 -10.91
N LEU A 205 -4.51 -15.13 -11.92
CA LEU A 205 -4.58 -16.50 -12.43
C LEU A 205 -4.32 -17.52 -11.33
N ASP A 206 -3.44 -17.16 -10.39
CA ASP A 206 -3.15 -17.95 -9.22
C ASP A 206 -3.98 -17.49 -8.01
N PHE A 207 -4.88 -18.35 -7.53
CA PHE A 207 -5.72 -18.05 -6.36
C PHE A 207 -4.89 -17.68 -5.11
N VAL A 208 -3.66 -18.19 -4.99
CA VAL A 208 -2.81 -17.92 -3.83
C VAL A 208 -2.37 -16.46 -3.78
N THR A 209 -2.10 -15.84 -4.92
CA THR A 209 -1.66 -14.44 -5.02
C THR A 209 -2.76 -13.49 -5.49
N CYS A 210 -4.01 -13.97 -5.55
CA CYS A 210 -5.18 -13.20 -5.96
C CYS A 210 -5.53 -12.09 -4.96
N PRO A 211 -5.50 -10.80 -5.35
CA PRO A 211 -5.75 -9.70 -4.43
C PRO A 211 -7.19 -9.64 -3.97
N VAL A 212 -8.14 -9.95 -4.87
CA VAL A 212 -9.57 -9.99 -4.56
C VAL A 212 -9.85 -11.04 -3.47
N TYR A 213 -9.27 -12.23 -3.64
CA TYR A 213 -9.41 -13.34 -2.70
C TYR A 213 -8.69 -13.07 -1.37
N ALA A 214 -7.47 -12.51 -1.40
CA ALA A 214 -6.74 -12.16 -0.19
C ALA A 214 -7.46 -11.09 0.65
N ILE A 215 -8.03 -10.06 0.00
CA ILE A 215 -8.87 -9.05 0.65
C ILE A 215 -10.12 -9.70 1.25
N ALA A 216 -10.77 -10.61 0.52
CA ALA A 216 -11.96 -11.30 1.01
C ALA A 216 -11.66 -12.13 2.27
N LEU A 217 -10.56 -12.89 2.28
CA LEU A 217 -10.09 -13.64 3.45
C LEU A 217 -9.75 -12.72 4.63
N ALA A 218 -9.10 -11.59 4.37
CA ALA A 218 -8.82 -10.61 5.42
C ALA A 218 -10.12 -10.07 6.02
N LEU A 219 -11.03 -9.54 5.21
CA LEU A 219 -12.28 -8.95 5.69
C LEU A 219 -13.19 -9.95 6.43
N MET A 220 -13.32 -11.17 5.90
CA MET A 220 -14.08 -12.25 6.53
C MET A 220 -13.53 -12.58 7.92
N THR A 221 -12.20 -12.54 8.12
CA THR A 221 -11.57 -12.99 9.37
C THR A 221 -11.38 -11.88 10.41
N GLN A 222 -11.80 -10.64 10.12
CA GLN A 222 -11.76 -9.55 11.09
C GLN A 222 -12.63 -9.86 12.31
N ALA A 223 -12.05 -9.69 13.50
CA ALA A 223 -12.71 -10.00 14.75
C ALA A 223 -13.78 -8.96 15.14
N ALA A 224 -13.63 -7.71 14.68
CA ALA A 224 -14.56 -6.63 14.99
C ALA A 224 -14.59 -5.55 13.90
N PRO A 225 -15.64 -4.73 13.86
CA PRO A 225 -15.74 -3.59 12.97
C PRO A 225 -14.61 -2.58 13.18
N CYS A 226 -13.73 -2.49 12.19
CA CYS A 226 -12.72 -1.45 12.05
C CYS A 226 -12.94 -0.64 10.77
N VAL A 227 -12.35 0.55 10.70
CA VAL A 227 -12.38 1.40 9.51
C VAL A 227 -11.35 0.93 8.48
N ASP A 228 -10.22 0.41 8.97
CA ASP A 228 -9.08 0.01 8.17
C ASP A 228 -9.40 -1.22 7.33
N LEU A 229 -8.82 -1.28 6.13
CA LEU A 229 -8.91 -2.46 5.28
C LEU A 229 -8.20 -3.67 5.94
N LEU A 230 -7.06 -3.42 6.59
CA LEU A 230 -6.28 -4.41 7.32
C LEU A 230 -6.18 -4.01 8.80
N ASP A 231 -6.72 -4.83 9.69
CA ASP A 231 -6.93 -4.49 11.11
C ASP A 231 -5.72 -4.77 12.02
N ASN A 232 -4.67 -5.39 11.47
CA ASN A 232 -3.45 -5.75 12.19
C ASN A 232 -2.29 -4.75 12.00
N LEU A 233 -2.50 -3.69 11.22
CA LEU A 233 -1.50 -2.67 10.95
C LEU A 233 -1.34 -1.69 12.12
N PRO A 234 -0.11 -1.23 12.42
CA PRO A 234 0.10 -0.24 13.47
C PRO A 234 -0.56 1.10 13.08
N PRO A 235 -1.24 1.79 14.02
CA PRO A 235 -1.85 3.08 13.73
C PRO A 235 -0.78 4.11 13.38
N LEU A 236 -0.94 4.79 12.24
CA LEU A 236 -0.11 5.97 11.99
C LEU A 236 -0.51 7.07 12.96
N HIS A 237 0.45 7.51 13.77
CA HIS A 237 0.36 8.83 14.40
C HIS A 237 0.67 9.85 13.31
N VAL A 238 -0.34 10.17 12.49
CA VAL A 238 -0.33 11.45 11.79
C VAL A 238 -0.53 12.46 12.91
N GLN A 239 0.56 13.08 13.38
CA GLN A 239 0.42 14.36 14.05
C GLN A 239 -0.35 15.22 13.06
N ALA A 240 -1.63 15.43 13.35
CA ALA A 240 -2.45 16.37 12.63
C ALA A 240 -1.86 17.75 12.92
N THR A 241 -0.76 18.06 12.24
CA THR A 241 -0.45 19.41 11.88
C THR A 241 -1.58 19.77 10.93
N VAL A 242 -2.68 20.24 11.51
CA VAL A 242 -3.65 21.06 10.78
C VAL A 242 -2.91 22.35 10.48
N SER A 243 -1.96 22.30 9.55
CA SER A 243 -1.56 23.49 8.84
C SER A 243 -2.79 23.86 8.06
N LEU A 244 -3.35 25.03 8.34
CA LEU A 244 -4.38 25.67 7.52
C LEU A 244 -4.02 25.43 6.05
N SER A 245 -4.74 24.51 5.43
CA SER A 245 -4.53 24.15 4.04
C SER A 245 -5.23 25.23 3.20
N PRO A 246 -4.74 25.57 2.00
CA PRO A 246 -5.45 26.48 1.09
C PRO A 246 -6.89 26.05 0.74
N ALA A 247 -7.29 24.84 1.13
CA ALA A 247 -8.62 24.26 0.93
C ALA A 247 -9.63 24.56 2.06
N THR A 248 -9.25 25.20 3.18
CA THR A 248 -10.21 25.61 4.21
C THR A 248 -10.96 26.85 3.73
N PRO A 249 -12.29 26.80 3.53
CA PRO A 249 -13.08 27.96 3.10
C PRO A 249 -12.96 29.08 4.13
N LEU A 250 -12.67 30.31 3.68
CA LEU A 250 -12.56 31.49 4.55
C LEU A 250 -13.80 31.69 5.43
N LEU A 251 -14.97 31.25 4.95
CA LEU A 251 -16.25 31.31 5.66
C LEU A 251 -16.25 30.46 6.94
N GLU A 252 -15.67 29.26 6.90
CA GLU A 252 -15.63 28.32 8.02
C GLU A 252 -14.72 28.82 9.16
N VAL A 253 -13.66 29.56 8.80
CA VAL A 253 -12.72 30.21 9.73
C VAL A 253 -13.34 31.45 10.38
N LEU A 254 -14.20 32.18 9.66
CA LEU A 254 -14.89 33.36 10.17
C LEU A 254 -16.07 33.02 11.09
N ASP A 255 -16.71 31.87 10.89
CA ASP A 255 -17.84 31.41 11.72
C ASP A 255 -17.38 30.81 13.07
N HIS A 256 -16.12 30.35 13.20
CA HIS A 256 -15.61 29.68 14.41
C HIS A 256 -14.26 30.23 14.92
N PRO A 257 -14.10 31.55 15.14
CA PRO A 257 -12.79 32.17 15.43
C PRO A 257 -12.14 31.69 16.75
N ALA A 258 -12.93 31.22 17.71
CA ALA A 258 -12.43 30.74 19.00
C ALA A 258 -11.77 29.34 18.93
N GLU A 259 -12.24 28.46 18.05
CA GLU A 259 -11.66 27.12 17.88
C GLU A 259 -10.25 27.19 17.25
N TYR A 260 -10.03 28.17 16.38
CA TYR A 260 -8.73 28.39 15.73
C TYR A 260 -7.74 29.20 16.58
N ALA A 261 -8.22 30.04 17.50
CA ALA A 261 -7.37 30.77 18.44
C ALA A 261 -6.76 29.85 19.52
N ALA A 262 -7.49 28.81 19.96
CA ALA A 262 -7.00 27.84 20.95
C ALA A 262 -5.86 26.94 20.44
N LEU A 263 -5.75 26.74 19.12
CA LEU A 263 -4.74 25.91 18.46
C LEU A 263 -3.32 26.53 18.51
N GLY A 264 -3.21 27.85 18.63
CA GLY A 264 -1.92 28.55 18.77
C GLY A 264 -1.25 28.32 20.14
N ALA A 265 -2.05 28.15 21.19
CA ALA A 265 -1.55 27.99 22.56
C ALA A 265 -1.08 26.56 22.87
N ALA A 266 -1.72 25.53 22.28
CA ALA A 266 -1.37 24.13 22.50
C ALA A 266 -0.01 23.73 21.88
N ALA A 267 0.42 24.41 20.81
CA ALA A 267 1.70 24.16 20.15
C ALA A 267 2.92 24.56 21.02
N ALA A 268 2.74 25.48 21.97
CA ALA A 268 3.82 25.98 22.82
C ALA A 268 4.16 25.06 24.01
N VAL A 269 3.27 24.13 24.38
CA VAL A 269 3.43 23.30 25.61
C VAL A 269 4.16 21.97 25.34
N SER A 270 4.36 21.59 24.08
CA SER A 270 4.90 20.29 23.67
C SER A 270 6.43 20.25 23.46
N THR A 271 7.21 21.09 24.15
CA THR A 271 8.69 21.09 24.06
C THR A 271 9.40 20.58 25.32
N GLY A 272 8.72 19.87 26.22
CA GLY A 272 9.36 19.32 27.41
C GLY A 272 8.71 18.05 27.94
N SER A 273 9.10 16.88 27.41
CA SER A 273 9.02 15.61 28.14
C SER A 273 9.74 14.50 27.36
N THR A 274 10.82 14.01 27.95
CA THR A 274 11.71 12.94 27.52
C THR A 274 11.10 11.53 27.68
N THR A 275 11.62 10.58 26.90
CA THR A 275 11.35 9.13 26.81
C THR A 275 10.19 8.69 25.89
N SER A 276 10.41 8.72 24.56
CA SER A 276 9.51 8.04 23.63
C SER A 276 9.85 6.54 23.54
N GLU A 277 8.97 5.67 24.03
CA GLU A 277 8.89 4.29 23.54
C GLU A 277 8.75 4.34 22.00
N LYS A 278 9.70 3.73 21.26
CA LYS A 278 9.67 3.70 19.80
C LYS A 278 8.41 2.97 19.34
N THR A 279 7.40 3.72 18.92
CA THR A 279 6.15 3.16 18.39
C THR A 279 6.48 2.43 17.08
N PRO A 280 6.06 1.15 16.91
CA PRO A 280 6.43 0.37 15.74
C PRO A 280 5.85 0.99 14.45
N THR A 281 6.71 1.25 13.47
CA THR A 281 6.30 1.76 12.15
C THR A 281 5.74 0.64 11.27
N ILE A 282 4.97 0.97 10.23
CA ILE A 282 4.49 -0.04 9.28
C ILE A 282 5.62 -0.82 8.61
N TYR A 283 6.76 -0.17 8.32
CA TYR A 283 7.92 -0.85 7.75
C TYR A 283 8.52 -1.87 8.72
N SER A 284 8.57 -1.54 10.01
CA SER A 284 8.99 -2.50 11.05
C SER A 284 8.03 -3.68 11.17
N HIS A 285 6.73 -3.44 11.02
CA HIS A 285 5.72 -4.50 11.00
C HIS A 285 5.91 -5.43 9.79
N VAL A 286 6.07 -4.88 8.58
CA VAL A 286 6.31 -5.66 7.36
C VAL A 286 7.58 -6.50 7.49
N ASN A 287 8.68 -5.90 7.94
CA ASN A 287 9.94 -6.64 8.12
C ASN A 287 9.79 -7.77 9.14
N ARG A 288 9.08 -7.54 10.26
CA ARG A 288 8.78 -8.60 11.25
C ARG A 288 7.96 -9.74 10.65
N VAL A 289 7.00 -9.43 9.78
CA VAL A 289 6.23 -10.46 9.05
C VAL A 289 7.15 -11.27 8.15
N LEU A 290 8.04 -10.62 7.40
CA LEU A 290 9.01 -11.28 6.53
C LEU A 290 9.99 -12.16 7.31
N ASP A 291 10.55 -11.66 8.40
CA ASP A 291 11.49 -12.40 9.27
C ASP A 291 10.83 -13.67 9.82
N ARG A 292 9.53 -13.62 10.11
CA ARG A 292 8.76 -14.76 10.62
C ARG A 292 8.51 -15.83 9.55
N ILE A 293 8.26 -15.45 8.30
CA ILE A 293 7.70 -16.37 7.30
C ILE A 293 8.61 -16.69 6.12
N ALA A 294 9.51 -15.78 5.72
CA ALA A 294 10.21 -15.90 4.43
C ALA A 294 11.09 -17.15 4.37
N ALA A 295 11.93 -17.36 5.39
CA ALA A 295 12.77 -18.56 5.48
C ALA A 295 11.94 -19.84 5.61
N ALA A 296 10.89 -19.80 6.45
CA ALA A 296 9.99 -20.95 6.66
C ALA A 296 9.19 -21.32 5.39
N ALA A 297 8.90 -20.34 4.54
CA ALA A 297 8.26 -20.53 3.23
C ALA A 297 9.24 -21.00 2.13
N GLY A 298 10.54 -21.14 2.43
CA GLY A 298 11.56 -21.53 1.46
C GLY A 298 12.01 -20.40 0.52
N VAL A 299 11.89 -19.14 0.96
CA VAL A 299 12.48 -17.97 0.29
C VAL A 299 13.92 -17.82 0.76
N LYS A 300 14.88 -17.97 -0.16
CA LYS A 300 16.32 -17.91 0.14
C LYS A 300 16.86 -16.48 0.27
N LEU A 301 16.16 -15.51 -0.33
CA LEU A 301 16.57 -14.11 -0.35
C LEU A 301 16.18 -13.42 0.96
N ALA A 302 17.08 -12.59 1.49
CA ALA A 302 16.79 -11.72 2.63
C ALA A 302 15.90 -10.55 2.19
N LEU A 303 14.59 -10.79 2.11
CA LEU A 303 13.61 -9.80 1.72
C LEU A 303 13.42 -8.75 2.81
N SER A 304 13.07 -7.52 2.39
CA SER A 304 12.62 -6.45 3.28
C SER A 304 11.39 -5.76 2.68
N SER A 305 10.78 -4.83 3.40
CA SER A 305 9.70 -3.98 2.88
C SER A 305 10.05 -3.29 1.54
N HIS A 306 11.32 -2.97 1.30
CA HIS A 306 11.78 -2.39 0.02
C HIS A 306 11.85 -3.39 -1.15
N SER A 307 11.82 -4.70 -0.87
CA SER A 307 11.89 -5.76 -1.88
C SER A 307 10.67 -5.79 -2.80
N PHE A 308 9.47 -5.49 -2.29
CA PHE A 308 8.22 -5.50 -3.06
C PHE A 308 8.17 -4.40 -4.12
N ARG A 309 8.70 -3.22 -3.81
CA ARG A 309 8.80 -2.10 -4.76
C ARG A 309 9.61 -2.47 -5.98
N ARG A 310 10.76 -3.11 -5.78
CA ARG A 310 11.61 -3.58 -6.88
C ARG A 310 10.97 -4.78 -7.58
N GLY A 311 10.42 -5.71 -6.80
CA GLY A 311 9.82 -6.95 -7.27
C GLY A 311 8.69 -6.74 -8.26
N GLY A 312 7.62 -6.07 -7.84
CA GLY A 312 6.45 -5.81 -8.68
C GLY A 312 6.82 -5.03 -9.94
N ALA A 313 7.66 -4.00 -9.80
CA ALA A 313 8.10 -3.19 -10.94
C ALA A 313 8.96 -3.98 -11.93
N GLN A 314 9.91 -4.81 -11.46
CA GLN A 314 10.72 -5.66 -12.33
C GLN A 314 9.87 -6.73 -13.03
N HIS A 315 8.85 -7.26 -12.35
CA HIS A 315 7.94 -8.23 -12.92
C HIS A 315 7.19 -7.66 -14.12
N VAL A 316 6.54 -6.51 -13.97
CA VAL A 316 5.81 -5.87 -15.08
C VAL A 316 6.73 -5.29 -16.14
N ASN A 317 7.96 -4.92 -15.79
CA ASN A 317 8.95 -4.47 -16.77
C ASN A 317 9.39 -5.60 -17.72
N GLY A 318 9.15 -6.86 -17.36
CA GLY A 318 9.39 -8.01 -18.23
C GLY A 318 8.23 -8.31 -19.19
N CYS A 319 7.10 -7.61 -19.08
CA CYS A 319 5.93 -7.85 -19.92
C CYS A 319 6.00 -7.03 -21.22
N GLU A 320 5.76 -7.70 -22.35
CA GLU A 320 5.59 -7.03 -23.63
C GLU A 320 4.36 -6.11 -23.60
N GLY A 321 4.44 -4.97 -24.28
CA GLY A 321 3.33 -4.01 -24.34
C GLY A 321 3.23 -3.03 -23.16
N LEU A 322 4.03 -3.17 -22.10
CA LEU A 322 4.11 -2.17 -21.02
C LEU A 322 5.25 -1.17 -21.24
N THR A 323 4.92 0.11 -21.12
CA THR A 323 5.93 1.18 -21.12
C THR A 323 6.45 1.44 -19.71
N HIS A 324 7.73 1.80 -19.59
CA HIS A 324 8.30 2.23 -18.30
C HIS A 324 7.51 3.39 -17.67
N ARG A 325 6.91 4.23 -18.51
CA ARG A 325 6.09 5.35 -18.07
C ARG A 325 4.91 4.90 -17.21
N TRP A 326 4.11 3.95 -17.67
CA TRP A 326 2.94 3.46 -16.91
C TRP A 326 3.35 2.81 -15.58
N ILE A 327 4.50 2.12 -15.56
CA ILE A 327 5.07 1.55 -14.34
C ILE A 327 5.47 2.67 -13.36
N PHE A 328 6.08 3.74 -13.87
CA PHE A 328 6.45 4.90 -13.07
C PHE A 328 5.24 5.66 -12.55
N ASP A 329 4.17 5.78 -13.35
CA ASP A 329 2.92 6.44 -13.00
C ASP A 329 2.19 5.65 -11.90
N ARG A 330 2.05 4.31 -12.03
CA ARG A 330 1.50 3.46 -10.96
C ARG A 330 2.33 3.51 -9.68
N GLY A 331 3.65 3.58 -9.79
CA GLY A 331 4.56 3.79 -8.65
C GLY A 331 4.56 5.23 -8.13
N ALA A 332 3.95 6.14 -8.89
CA ALA A 332 3.97 7.58 -8.75
C ALA A 332 5.39 8.11 -8.47
N TRP A 333 6.39 7.60 -9.20
CA TRP A 333 7.77 8.02 -9.04
C TRP A 333 7.98 9.35 -9.76
N ASN A 334 8.52 10.34 -9.02
CA ASN A 334 8.75 11.68 -9.54
C ASN A 334 9.73 11.61 -10.71
N MET A 335 9.22 11.82 -11.91
CA MET A 335 10.01 12.07 -13.10
C MET A 335 10.27 13.59 -13.20
N SER A 336 11.39 14.00 -13.79
CA SER A 336 11.81 15.42 -13.87
C SER A 336 10.68 16.37 -14.29
N THR A 337 10.80 17.66 -13.98
CA THR A 337 9.82 18.73 -14.25
C THR A 337 9.23 18.72 -15.67
N THR A 338 9.99 18.27 -16.68
CA THR A 338 9.53 18.10 -18.08
C THR A 338 8.47 17.00 -18.27
N ASN A 339 8.44 15.98 -17.40
CA ASN A 339 7.43 14.91 -17.42
C ASN A 339 6.16 15.26 -16.64
N LYS A 340 6.19 16.28 -15.76
CA LYS A 340 4.97 16.76 -15.07
C LYS A 340 3.95 17.34 -16.05
N GLY A 341 4.39 18.03 -17.10
CA GLY A 341 3.51 18.55 -18.16
C GLY A 341 2.77 17.46 -18.92
N PHE A 342 3.35 16.25 -19.03
CA PHE A 342 2.72 15.12 -19.70
C PHE A 342 1.76 14.31 -18.81
N ASN A 343 1.80 14.46 -17.48
CA ASN A 343 0.87 13.78 -16.58
C ASN A 343 -0.56 14.35 -16.68
N TYR A 344 -0.70 15.62 -17.08
CA TYR A 344 -2.01 16.24 -17.32
C TYR A 344 -2.74 15.69 -18.55
N ILE A 345 -2.07 14.90 -19.39
CA ILE A 345 -2.61 14.40 -20.68
C ILE A 345 -2.86 12.88 -20.65
N PHE A 346 -2.28 12.11 -19.71
CA PHE A 346 -2.18 10.64 -19.86
C PHE A 346 -2.45 9.77 -18.61
N ASN A 347 -3.06 10.28 -17.55
CA ASN A 347 -3.47 9.43 -16.42
C ASN A 347 -4.89 8.88 -16.65
N THR A 348 -5.08 7.98 -17.61
CA THR A 348 -6.36 7.27 -17.74
C THR A 348 -6.31 5.96 -16.94
N SER A 349 -7.47 5.46 -16.53
CA SER A 349 -7.58 4.15 -15.85
C SER A 349 -7.04 3.00 -16.72
N ARG A 350 -7.02 3.19 -18.05
CA ARG A 350 -6.63 2.15 -19.03
C ARG A 350 -5.17 1.72 -18.88
N GLU A 351 -4.24 2.64 -18.68
CA GLU A 351 -2.82 2.31 -18.51
C GLU A 351 -2.60 1.53 -17.22
N ASP A 352 -3.25 1.93 -16.13
CA ASP A 352 -3.18 1.23 -14.86
C ASP A 352 -3.77 -0.19 -14.95
N HIS A 353 -4.86 -0.37 -15.73
CA HIS A 353 -5.43 -1.70 -15.98
C HIS A 353 -4.40 -2.64 -16.61
N LYS A 354 -3.62 -2.16 -17.59
CA LYS A 354 -2.57 -2.97 -18.24
C LYS A 354 -1.52 -3.41 -17.23
N VAL A 355 -1.08 -2.49 -16.36
CA VAL A 355 -0.09 -2.82 -15.32
C VAL A 355 -0.67 -3.79 -14.29
N SER A 356 -1.91 -3.61 -13.86
CA SER A 356 -2.53 -4.53 -12.90
C SER A 356 -2.77 -5.92 -13.48
N LYS A 357 -3.19 -6.04 -14.75
CA LYS A 357 -3.35 -7.34 -15.42
C LYS A 357 -2.03 -8.09 -15.50
N ALA A 358 -0.95 -7.40 -15.87
CA ALA A 358 0.40 -7.97 -15.89
C ALA A 358 0.85 -8.44 -14.50
N LEU A 359 0.56 -7.68 -13.43
CA LEU A 359 0.84 -8.12 -12.05
C LEU A 359 0.06 -9.37 -11.64
N SER A 360 -1.12 -9.56 -12.21
CA SER A 360 -2.03 -10.70 -12.03
C SER A 360 -1.73 -11.87 -12.98
N GLY A 361 -0.66 -11.79 -13.78
CA GLY A 361 -0.23 -12.85 -14.70
C GLY A 361 -0.93 -12.89 -16.05
N TYR A 362 -1.78 -11.90 -16.37
CA TYR A 362 -2.47 -11.81 -17.65
C TYR A 362 -1.68 -11.01 -18.68
N ASP A 363 -2.01 -11.23 -19.95
CA ASP A 363 -1.64 -10.29 -21.01
C ASP A 363 -2.26 -8.90 -20.79
N THR A 364 -1.55 -7.85 -21.22
CA THR A 364 -1.96 -6.46 -20.97
C THR A 364 -3.31 -6.09 -21.59
N ASP A 365 -3.66 -6.71 -22.72
CA ASP A 365 -4.90 -6.45 -23.45
C ASP A 365 -5.98 -7.53 -23.19
N ALA A 366 -5.69 -8.51 -22.33
CA ALA A 366 -6.66 -9.54 -21.94
C ALA A 366 -7.94 -8.94 -21.35
N LYS A 367 -9.10 -9.45 -21.76
CA LYS A 367 -10.37 -9.16 -21.08
C LYS A 367 -10.49 -10.06 -19.86
N VAL A 368 -10.48 -9.45 -18.68
CA VAL A 368 -10.53 -10.17 -17.40
C VAL A 368 -11.81 -9.74 -16.67
N PRO A 369 -12.94 -10.44 -16.86
CA PRO A 369 -14.18 -10.11 -16.18
C PRO A 369 -14.08 -10.47 -14.70
N LEU A 370 -14.60 -9.60 -13.82
CA LEU A 370 -14.83 -9.97 -12.43
C LEU A 370 -15.94 -11.02 -12.36
N LYS A 371 -15.74 -12.01 -11.50
CA LYS A 371 -16.82 -12.93 -11.13
C LYS A 371 -17.72 -12.25 -10.12
N ASP A 372 -19.01 -12.37 -10.35
CA ASP A 372 -20.06 -11.92 -9.44
C ASP A 372 -21.05 -13.05 -9.14
N LEU A 373 -22.11 -12.72 -8.41
CA LEU A 373 -23.15 -13.66 -8.01
C LEU A 373 -24.35 -13.69 -8.97
N LYS A 374 -24.33 -12.91 -10.06
CA LYS A 374 -25.50 -12.74 -10.95
C LYS A 374 -25.83 -13.99 -11.75
N SER A 375 -24.86 -14.89 -11.93
CA SER A 375 -25.07 -16.13 -12.66
C SER A 375 -25.95 -17.14 -11.93
N PHE A 376 -26.15 -16.98 -10.61
CA PHE A 376 -27.01 -17.84 -9.83
C PHE A 376 -28.49 -17.47 -10.00
N ASP A 377 -29.39 -18.44 -9.85
CA ASP A 377 -30.83 -18.19 -9.76
C ASP A 377 -31.19 -17.41 -8.49
N ALA A 378 -32.37 -16.79 -8.47
CA ALA A 378 -32.81 -15.92 -7.38
C ALA A 378 -32.84 -16.62 -6.01
N GLN A 379 -33.24 -17.90 -5.96
CA GLN A 379 -33.30 -18.66 -4.72
C GLN A 379 -31.90 -18.94 -4.18
N THR A 380 -30.97 -19.31 -5.05
CA THR A 380 -29.56 -19.51 -4.67
C THR A 380 -28.90 -18.19 -4.25
N GLN A 381 -29.19 -17.08 -4.94
CA GLN A 381 -28.69 -15.76 -4.55
C GLN A 381 -29.15 -15.36 -3.14
N GLU A 382 -30.39 -15.67 -2.76
CA GLU A 382 -30.90 -15.40 -1.40
C GLU A 382 -30.16 -16.21 -0.32
N LYS A 383 -29.91 -17.51 -0.60
CA LYS A 383 -29.09 -18.35 0.28
C LYS A 383 -27.67 -17.78 0.43
N ILE A 384 -27.02 -17.44 -0.69
CA ILE A 384 -25.68 -16.86 -0.68
C ILE A 384 -25.66 -15.51 0.03
N ALA A 385 -26.70 -14.67 -0.12
CA ALA A 385 -26.81 -13.40 0.57
C ALA A 385 -26.89 -13.58 2.10
N THR A 386 -27.63 -14.59 2.55
CA THR A 386 -27.70 -14.97 3.97
C THR A 386 -26.32 -15.39 4.49
N VAL A 387 -25.58 -16.21 3.73
CA VAL A 387 -24.19 -16.59 4.07
C VAL A 387 -23.28 -15.35 4.11
N GLN A 388 -23.39 -14.46 3.12
CA GLN A 388 -22.61 -13.22 3.02
C GLN A 388 -22.83 -12.34 4.26
N HIS A 389 -24.06 -12.25 4.77
CA HIS A 389 -24.37 -11.50 5.98
C HIS A 389 -23.61 -12.00 7.21
N TYR A 390 -23.49 -13.32 7.39
CA TYR A 390 -22.71 -13.91 8.48
C TYR A 390 -21.20 -13.73 8.28
N LEU A 391 -20.72 -13.93 7.05
CA LEU A 391 -19.30 -13.80 6.71
C LEU A 391 -18.76 -12.40 7.00
N PHE A 392 -19.49 -11.39 6.53
CA PHE A 392 -19.09 -9.98 6.56
C PHE A 392 -19.82 -9.17 7.65
N ALA A 393 -20.28 -9.82 8.72
CA ALA A 393 -21.00 -9.17 9.82
C ALA A 393 -20.22 -8.00 10.48
N ALA A 394 -18.89 -7.97 10.35
CA ALA A 394 -18.02 -6.89 10.85
C ALA A 394 -17.86 -5.70 9.89
N CYS A 395 -18.39 -5.77 8.67
CA CYS A 395 -18.27 -4.72 7.66
C CYS A 395 -19.52 -4.56 6.78
N PHE A 396 -20.69 -4.99 7.27
CA PHE A 396 -21.94 -4.93 6.54
C PHE A 396 -23.13 -4.55 7.44
N LYS A 397 -23.94 -3.57 6.99
CA LYS A 397 -25.11 -3.03 7.70
C LYS A 397 -24.81 -2.63 9.16
N LEU A 398 -23.75 -1.84 9.37
CA LEU A 398 -23.50 -1.12 10.63
C LEU A 398 -23.99 0.33 10.49
N ASP A 399 -24.32 0.99 11.60
CA ASP A 399 -24.88 2.35 11.59
C ASP A 399 -23.93 3.36 10.94
N GLN A 400 -22.63 3.24 11.23
CA GLN A 400 -21.62 4.15 10.69
C GLN A 400 -21.07 3.63 9.36
N ALA A 401 -21.35 4.37 8.28
CA ALA A 401 -20.91 4.04 6.91
C ALA A 401 -19.40 3.72 6.77
N LYS A 402 -18.55 4.32 7.61
CA LYS A 402 -17.09 4.11 7.58
C LYS A 402 -16.65 2.68 7.91
N TYR A 403 -17.48 1.88 8.58
CA TYR A 403 -17.18 0.47 8.85
C TYR A 403 -17.66 -0.46 7.72
N ASN A 404 -18.51 0.04 6.83
CA ASN A 404 -19.19 -0.77 5.83
C ASN A 404 -18.41 -0.83 4.51
N VAL A 405 -18.55 -1.96 3.83
CA VAL A 405 -18.15 -2.15 2.42
C VAL A 405 -19.40 -2.14 1.56
N SER A 406 -19.32 -1.59 0.35
CA SER A 406 -20.47 -1.57 -0.57
C SER A 406 -20.93 -2.98 -0.93
N LYS A 407 -22.25 -3.17 -1.10
CA LYS A 407 -22.84 -4.49 -1.42
C LYS A 407 -22.21 -5.10 -2.68
N ARG A 408 -22.03 -4.31 -3.74
CA ARG A 408 -21.41 -4.77 -4.99
C ARG A 408 -19.99 -5.32 -4.78
N VAL A 409 -19.19 -4.69 -3.92
CA VAL A 409 -17.86 -5.19 -3.56
C VAL A 409 -17.97 -6.50 -2.80
N LEU A 410 -18.88 -6.59 -1.82
CA LEU A 410 -19.10 -7.84 -1.07
C LEU A 410 -19.57 -8.98 -1.97
N ASP A 411 -20.39 -8.73 -2.99
CA ASP A 411 -20.84 -9.76 -3.93
C ASP A 411 -19.66 -10.38 -4.70
N VAL A 412 -18.74 -9.53 -5.19
CA VAL A 412 -17.52 -9.99 -5.84
C VAL A 412 -16.63 -10.73 -4.84
N LEU A 413 -16.38 -10.18 -3.64
CA LEU A 413 -15.55 -10.86 -2.65
C LEU A 413 -16.13 -12.23 -2.26
N THR A 414 -17.46 -12.33 -2.09
CA THR A 414 -18.14 -13.61 -1.85
C THR A 414 -17.94 -14.57 -3.02
N ALA A 415 -18.11 -14.12 -4.27
CA ALA A 415 -17.90 -14.99 -5.43
C ALA A 415 -16.49 -15.60 -5.46
N TYR A 416 -15.44 -14.83 -5.14
CA TYR A 416 -14.07 -15.36 -5.07
C TYR A 416 -13.84 -16.27 -3.86
N LEU A 417 -14.50 -16.03 -2.71
CA LEU A 417 -14.45 -16.94 -1.57
C LEU A 417 -15.07 -18.30 -1.91
N LEU A 418 -16.25 -18.30 -2.54
CA LEU A 418 -16.94 -19.52 -2.93
C LEU A 418 -16.16 -20.28 -4.01
N LEU A 419 -15.66 -19.57 -5.04
CA LEU A 419 -14.87 -20.16 -6.13
C LEU A 419 -13.63 -20.90 -5.61
N HIS A 420 -12.90 -20.30 -4.66
CA HIS A 420 -11.62 -20.84 -4.19
C HIS A 420 -11.72 -21.67 -2.90
N TYR A 421 -12.92 -21.82 -2.33
CA TYR A 421 -13.14 -22.64 -1.14
C TYR A 421 -12.60 -24.07 -1.26
N PRO A 422 -12.84 -24.83 -2.35
CA PRO A 422 -12.32 -26.20 -2.47
C PRO A 422 -10.78 -26.24 -2.35
N HIS A 423 -10.10 -25.29 -2.99
CA HIS A 423 -8.64 -25.18 -2.96
C HIS A 423 -8.13 -24.81 -1.56
N LEU A 424 -8.82 -23.89 -0.85
CA LEU A 424 -8.46 -23.55 0.51
C LEU A 424 -8.65 -24.73 1.48
N LYS A 425 -9.74 -25.48 1.30
CA LYS A 425 -10.04 -26.67 2.08
C LYS A 425 -9.01 -27.77 1.86
N GLU A 426 -8.55 -27.97 0.63
CA GLU A 426 -7.44 -28.90 0.34
C GLU A 426 -6.13 -28.49 1.03
N LEU A 427 -5.83 -27.18 1.07
CA LEU A 427 -4.61 -26.67 1.70
C LEU A 427 -4.60 -26.82 3.22
N HIS A 428 -5.70 -26.50 3.88
CA HIS A 428 -5.81 -26.57 5.34
C HIS A 428 -7.29 -26.77 5.76
N PRO A 429 -7.76 -28.04 5.83
CA PRO A 429 -9.17 -28.35 6.13
C PRO A 429 -9.63 -27.76 7.47
N GLU A 430 -8.75 -27.80 8.46
CA GLU A 430 -9.01 -27.31 9.82
C GLU A 430 -8.66 -25.81 9.99
N GLY A 431 -8.38 -25.11 8.90
CA GLY A 431 -7.96 -23.71 8.91
C GLY A 431 -9.06 -22.77 9.41
N PRO A 432 -8.72 -21.69 10.15
CA PRO A 432 -9.72 -20.78 10.71
C PRO A 432 -10.68 -20.19 9.67
N ALA A 433 -10.22 -19.89 8.46
CA ALA A 433 -11.09 -19.37 7.39
C ALA A 433 -12.03 -20.44 6.81
N VAL A 434 -11.57 -21.69 6.66
CA VAL A 434 -12.40 -22.80 6.18
C VAL A 434 -13.51 -23.09 7.19
N LYS A 435 -13.15 -23.27 8.46
CA LYS A 435 -14.13 -23.48 9.55
C LYS A 435 -15.13 -22.33 9.64
N ARG A 436 -14.67 -21.08 9.51
CA ARG A 436 -15.55 -19.92 9.52
C ARG A 436 -16.53 -19.93 8.36
N LEU A 437 -16.07 -20.20 7.14
CA LEU A 437 -16.91 -20.25 5.96
C LEU A 437 -17.96 -21.36 6.06
N GLU A 438 -17.54 -22.58 6.40
CA GLU A 438 -18.42 -23.73 6.57
C GLU A 438 -19.48 -23.49 7.65
N ALA A 439 -19.09 -22.91 8.77
CA ALA A 439 -20.02 -22.66 9.85
C ALA A 439 -21.00 -21.51 9.53
N CYS A 440 -20.59 -20.50 8.77
CA CYS A 440 -21.51 -19.47 8.26
C CYS A 440 -22.52 -20.05 7.26
N VAL A 441 -22.10 -21.01 6.42
CA VAL A 441 -22.99 -21.73 5.50
C VAL A 441 -24.04 -22.54 6.26
N GLN A 442 -23.62 -23.27 7.29
CA GLN A 442 -24.53 -24.04 8.15
C GLN A 442 -25.52 -23.14 8.92
N LEU A 443 -25.06 -22.02 9.46
CA LEU A 443 -25.92 -21.04 10.15
C LEU A 443 -26.97 -20.43 9.22
N ALA A 444 -26.62 -20.21 7.95
CA ALA A 444 -27.55 -19.77 6.92
C ALA A 444 -28.54 -20.86 6.47
N GLY A 445 -28.53 -22.04 7.09
CA GLY A 445 -29.42 -23.16 6.73
C GLY A 445 -29.04 -23.86 5.42
N SER A 446 -27.82 -23.64 4.93
CA SER A 446 -27.30 -24.29 3.72
C SER A 446 -26.33 -25.42 4.07
N SER A 447 -26.21 -26.41 3.19
CA SER A 447 -25.33 -27.56 3.39
C SER A 447 -23.92 -27.32 2.81
N LEU A 448 -22.94 -28.12 3.24
CA LEU A 448 -21.61 -28.10 2.61
C LEU A 448 -21.64 -28.59 1.15
N ALA A 449 -22.65 -29.39 0.78
CA ALA A 449 -22.88 -29.79 -0.61
C ALA A 449 -23.30 -28.59 -1.47
N ASP A 450 -24.16 -27.71 -0.93
CA ASP A 450 -24.54 -26.45 -1.61
C ASP A 450 -23.30 -25.57 -1.84
N LEU A 451 -22.44 -25.44 -0.82
CA LEU A 451 -21.19 -24.68 -0.94
C LEU A 451 -20.27 -25.20 -2.07
N LEU A 452 -20.12 -26.52 -2.19
CA LEU A 452 -19.36 -27.14 -3.28
C LEU A 452 -20.05 -26.98 -4.64
N ALA A 453 -21.37 -27.06 -4.68
CA ALA A 453 -22.15 -26.81 -5.89
C ALA A 453 -21.98 -25.36 -6.38
N TRP A 454 -22.01 -24.38 -5.47
CA TRP A 454 -21.78 -22.97 -5.79
C TRP A 454 -20.36 -22.74 -6.33
N ALA A 455 -19.35 -23.36 -5.71
CA ALA A 455 -17.96 -23.30 -6.19
C ALA A 455 -17.82 -23.85 -7.61
N THR A 456 -18.45 -25.00 -7.88
CA THR A 456 -18.43 -25.67 -9.18
C THR A 456 -19.15 -24.84 -10.24
N HIS A 457 -20.29 -24.23 -9.89
CA HIS A 457 -21.04 -23.33 -10.77
C HIS A 457 -20.22 -22.08 -11.15
N LEU A 458 -19.54 -21.46 -10.17
CA LEU A 458 -18.67 -20.30 -10.44
C LEU A 458 -17.45 -20.67 -11.28
N ALA A 459 -16.94 -21.90 -11.15
CA ALA A 459 -15.87 -22.42 -11.99
C ALA A 459 -16.35 -22.69 -13.43
N SER A 460 -17.52 -23.30 -13.61
CA SER A 460 -18.08 -23.63 -14.93
C SER A 460 -18.61 -22.43 -15.69
N ALA A 461 -19.17 -21.43 -15.00
CA ALA A 461 -19.56 -20.15 -15.60
C ALA A 461 -18.37 -19.42 -16.27
N ALA A 462 -17.12 -19.78 -15.94
CA ALA A 462 -15.92 -19.28 -16.63
C ALA A 462 -15.77 -19.82 -18.07
N CYS A 463 -16.33 -20.99 -18.38
CA CYS A 463 -16.20 -21.64 -19.69
C CYS A 463 -17.29 -21.22 -20.70
N ASN A 464 -18.43 -20.71 -20.23
CA ASN A 464 -19.61 -20.50 -21.09
C ASN A 464 -19.68 -19.11 -21.75
N THR A 465 -18.73 -18.21 -21.52
CA THR A 465 -18.73 -16.85 -22.12
C THR A 465 -18.27 -16.80 -23.59
N LYS A 466 -18.35 -17.91 -24.33
CA LYS A 466 -17.99 -17.96 -25.77
C LYS A 466 -19.17 -17.91 -26.73
N THR A 467 -20.41 -17.81 -26.27
CA THR A 467 -21.56 -17.87 -27.18
C THR A 467 -22.65 -16.91 -26.75
N GLN A 468 -22.54 -15.64 -27.17
CA GLN A 468 -23.65 -14.74 -27.52
C GLN A 468 -23.07 -13.34 -27.81
N SER A 469 -22.67 -13.14 -29.07
CA SER A 469 -22.48 -11.82 -29.66
C SER A 469 -23.14 -11.85 -31.03
N SER A 470 -24.32 -11.26 -31.15
CA SER A 470 -24.88 -10.68 -32.37
C SER A 470 -26.23 -10.04 -32.03
N GLU A 471 -26.33 -8.74 -32.32
CA GLU A 471 -27.49 -7.98 -32.81
C GLU A 471 -27.52 -6.56 -32.21
N GLU A 472 -26.67 -5.69 -32.77
CA GLU A 472 -26.92 -4.25 -32.79
C GLU A 472 -27.83 -3.96 -33.99
N THR A 473 -29.04 -3.45 -33.72
CA THR A 473 -29.96 -2.96 -34.75
C THR A 473 -29.68 -1.47 -35.00
N GLU A 474 -29.26 -1.15 -36.21
CA GLU A 474 -29.13 0.22 -36.72
C GLU A 474 -30.49 0.92 -36.79
N ILE A 475 -30.60 2.15 -36.27
CA ILE A 475 -31.74 3.04 -36.52
C ILE A 475 -31.24 4.24 -37.34
N ALA A 476 -31.87 4.42 -38.50
CA ALA A 476 -31.63 5.50 -39.47
C ALA A 476 -32.06 6.90 -38.96
N PRO A 477 -31.44 7.99 -39.43
CA PRO A 477 -31.69 9.34 -38.93
C PRO A 477 -32.87 10.03 -39.64
N CYS A 478 -33.78 10.63 -38.86
CA CYS A 478 -34.86 11.47 -39.38
C CYS A 478 -34.57 12.96 -39.06
N LYS A 479 -34.45 13.78 -40.11
CA LYS A 479 -34.30 15.25 -40.02
C LYS A 479 -35.65 15.92 -39.73
N ARG A 480 -35.68 16.91 -38.83
CA ARG A 480 -36.55 18.10 -38.95
C ARG A 480 -35.85 19.34 -38.33
N PRO A 481 -35.83 20.51 -39.01
CA PRO A 481 -35.04 21.67 -38.62
C PRO A 481 -35.85 22.73 -37.85
N ASN A 482 -35.28 23.28 -36.77
CA ASN A 482 -35.34 24.70 -36.33
C ASN A 482 -34.90 24.95 -34.88
N GLU A 483 -34.50 23.93 -34.11
CA GLU A 483 -33.99 24.11 -32.73
C GLU A 483 -32.44 24.14 -32.65
N GLU A 484 -31.73 23.79 -33.72
CA GLU A 484 -30.27 23.71 -33.73
C GLU A 484 -29.58 25.07 -33.62
N ASN A 485 -30.15 26.14 -34.19
CA ASN A 485 -29.50 27.46 -34.20
C ASN A 485 -29.45 28.11 -32.80
N THR A 486 -30.49 27.95 -31.99
CA THR A 486 -30.53 28.49 -30.62
C THR A 486 -29.63 27.68 -29.67
N ILE A 487 -29.51 26.37 -29.90
CA ILE A 487 -28.58 25.51 -29.15
C ILE A 487 -27.13 25.84 -29.52
N ILE A 488 -26.83 26.06 -30.80
CA ILE A 488 -25.49 26.44 -31.27
C ILE A 488 -25.09 27.82 -30.73
N GLU A 489 -26.00 28.80 -30.72
CA GLU A 489 -25.73 30.13 -30.16
C GLU A 489 -25.52 30.08 -28.64
N HIS A 490 -26.31 29.28 -27.91
CA HIS A 490 -26.10 29.07 -26.48
C HIS A 490 -24.76 28.38 -26.20
N GLN A 491 -24.40 27.34 -26.96
CA GLN A 491 -23.11 26.66 -26.85
C GLN A 491 -21.95 27.61 -27.17
N ARG A 492 -22.08 28.50 -28.16
CA ARG A 492 -21.06 29.51 -28.48
C ARG A 492 -20.87 30.50 -27.35
N SER A 493 -21.96 30.98 -26.74
CA SER A 493 -21.92 31.86 -25.57
C SER A 493 -21.25 31.19 -24.36
N VAL A 494 -21.50 29.90 -24.14
CA VAL A 494 -20.87 29.15 -23.04
C VAL A 494 -19.37 28.94 -23.31
N ILE A 495 -18.99 28.67 -24.56
CA ILE A 495 -17.58 28.57 -24.96
C ILE A 495 -16.86 29.90 -24.76
N ASP A 496 -17.46 31.03 -25.17
CA ASP A 496 -16.86 32.36 -24.99
C ASP A 496 -16.69 32.72 -23.51
N GLN A 497 -17.66 32.36 -22.66
CA GLN A 497 -17.54 32.50 -21.21
C GLN A 497 -16.40 31.65 -20.63
N LEU A 498 -16.27 30.39 -21.06
CA LEU A 498 -15.19 29.49 -20.62
C LEU A 498 -13.82 30.00 -21.08
N VAL A 499 -13.71 30.53 -22.30
CA VAL A 499 -12.47 31.13 -22.82
C VAL A 499 -12.06 32.36 -22.01
N LEU A 500 -13.01 33.22 -21.63
CA LEU A 500 -12.75 34.35 -20.74
C LEU A 500 -12.30 33.90 -19.34
N LEU A 501 -12.87 32.80 -18.83
CA LEU A 501 -12.53 32.23 -17.53
C LEU A 501 -11.11 31.63 -17.54
N VAL A 502 -10.74 30.95 -18.62
CA VAL A 502 -9.38 30.42 -18.84
C VAL A 502 -8.37 31.54 -19.01
N LYS A 503 -8.68 32.62 -19.76
CA LYS A 503 -7.81 33.79 -19.86
C LYS A 503 -7.55 34.43 -18.50
N ARG A 504 -8.60 34.60 -17.68
CA ARG A 504 -8.48 35.14 -16.32
C ARG A 504 -7.70 34.19 -15.39
N GLN A 505 -7.79 32.87 -15.58
CA GLN A 505 -6.98 31.91 -14.84
C GLN A 505 -5.50 31.97 -15.26
N ASN A 506 -5.19 32.13 -16.55
CA ASN A 506 -3.82 32.30 -17.03
C ASN A 506 -3.20 33.61 -16.52
N GLU A 507 -3.93 34.72 -16.54
CA GLU A 507 -3.47 35.99 -15.95
C GLU A 507 -3.18 35.85 -14.45
N ARG A 508 -4.00 35.09 -13.72
CA ARG A 508 -3.74 34.77 -12.30
C ARG A 508 -2.53 33.86 -12.12
N MET A 509 -2.28 32.95 -13.07
CA MET A 509 -1.11 32.07 -13.06
C MET A 509 0.17 32.86 -13.32
N ASP A 510 0.16 33.78 -14.29
CA ASP A 510 1.30 34.65 -14.61
C ASP A 510 1.66 35.55 -13.41
N ILE A 511 0.66 36.09 -12.70
CA ILE A 511 0.87 36.86 -11.46
C ILE A 511 1.48 36.00 -10.33
N LEU A 512 1.09 34.71 -10.26
CA LEU A 512 1.63 33.75 -9.29
C LEU A 512 3.06 33.34 -9.63
N GLU A 513 3.36 33.07 -10.91
CA GLU A 513 4.70 32.74 -11.38
C GLU A 513 5.66 33.92 -11.18
N ALA A 514 5.23 35.15 -11.47
CA ALA A 514 6.01 36.35 -11.17
C ALA A 514 6.30 36.53 -9.66
N LYS A 515 5.37 36.13 -8.77
CA LYS A 515 5.59 36.13 -7.31
C LYS A 515 6.51 35.01 -6.83
N VAL A 516 6.49 33.85 -7.49
CA VAL A 516 7.35 32.71 -7.16
C VAL A 516 8.80 32.94 -7.62
N GLU A 517 9.01 33.57 -8.77
CA GLU A 517 10.34 33.97 -9.23
C GLU A 517 10.96 35.07 -8.35
N GLY A 518 10.14 35.99 -7.81
CA GLY A 518 10.58 36.99 -6.82
C GLY A 518 11.03 36.41 -5.47
N ASN A 519 10.40 35.33 -5.00
CA ASN A 519 10.69 34.73 -3.67
C ASN A 519 11.84 33.71 -3.66
N THR A 520 12.39 33.35 -4.82
CA THR A 520 13.43 32.29 -4.93
C THR A 520 14.84 32.80 -4.61
N GLN A 521 15.03 34.11 -4.34
CA GLN A 521 16.32 34.65 -3.86
C GLN A 521 16.45 34.70 -2.32
N GLN A 522 15.38 34.50 -1.54
CA GLN A 522 15.45 34.60 -0.06
C GLN A 522 15.50 33.25 0.69
N HIS A 523 15.27 32.11 0.03
CA HIS A 523 15.30 30.78 0.66
C HIS A 523 16.56 29.93 0.36
N LYS A 524 17.67 30.59 0.03
CA LYS A 524 19.00 29.98 -0.17
C LYS A 524 20.02 30.33 0.91
N ILE A 525 19.55 30.70 2.11
CA ILE A 525 20.33 30.79 3.34
C ILE A 525 19.36 30.24 4.41
N ASP A 526 19.75 29.19 5.14
CA ASP A 526 18.99 28.49 6.21
C ASP A 526 18.57 27.02 5.96
N LYS A 527 19.14 26.37 4.94
CA LYS A 527 19.25 24.90 4.92
C LYS A 527 20.71 24.44 4.90
N ARG A 528 21.49 25.01 5.82
CA ARG A 528 22.82 24.55 6.23
C ARG A 528 22.93 24.64 7.75
N GLN A 529 22.16 23.82 8.45
CA GLN A 529 22.48 23.29 9.77
C GLN A 529 21.38 22.30 10.16
N ARG A 530 21.79 21.17 10.76
CA ARG A 530 20.99 19.99 11.14
C ARG A 530 20.74 18.97 10.04
N GLU A 531 21.81 18.24 9.72
CA GLU A 531 21.76 16.81 9.41
C GLU A 531 23.21 16.29 9.46
N LYS A 532 23.70 16.08 10.68
CA LYS A 532 24.81 15.18 11.03
C LYS A 532 24.48 14.58 12.39
N GLU A 533 24.87 13.32 12.58
CA GLU A 533 24.66 12.44 13.75
C GLU A 533 23.32 11.67 13.69
N GLN A 534 23.25 10.34 13.62
CA GLN A 534 24.20 9.26 13.95
C GLN A 534 23.90 8.01 13.09
N GLU A 535 24.97 7.34 12.66
CA GLU A 535 24.96 5.96 12.20
C GLU A 535 25.55 5.06 13.30
N GLN A 536 25.01 3.83 13.34
CA GLN A 536 25.53 2.60 13.95
C GLN A 536 25.48 2.42 15.48
N GLU A 537 24.63 1.47 15.89
CA GLU A 537 25.12 0.27 16.58
C GLU A 537 24.14 -0.90 16.39
N GLN A 538 24.66 -2.00 15.85
CA GLN A 538 24.06 -3.33 15.92
C GLN A 538 24.55 -3.96 17.22
N ASP A 539 23.64 -4.42 18.08
CA ASP A 539 23.90 -5.67 18.78
C ASP A 539 22.62 -6.45 19.12
N LYS A 540 22.78 -7.76 19.15
CA LYS A 540 21.75 -8.78 19.26
C LYS A 540 21.08 -8.78 20.62
N ALA A 541 19.76 -8.92 20.64
CA ALA A 541 19.05 -9.55 21.75
C ALA A 541 17.87 -10.37 21.22
N HIS A 542 17.92 -11.68 21.44
CA HIS A 542 16.78 -12.58 21.26
C HIS A 542 15.66 -12.18 22.22
N LYS A 543 14.56 -11.61 21.72
CA LYS A 543 13.33 -11.43 22.54
C LYS A 543 12.05 -11.72 21.76
N ARG A 544 11.46 -12.84 22.18
CA ARG A 544 10.03 -13.16 22.38
C ARG A 544 8.99 -12.54 21.44
N ARG A 545 8.28 -13.45 20.77
CA ARG A 545 6.93 -13.38 20.18
C ARG A 545 6.07 -12.24 20.79
N ARG A 546 6.02 -11.08 20.12
CA ARG A 546 5.01 -10.03 20.35
C ARG A 546 3.98 -10.12 19.22
N THR A 547 2.80 -10.65 19.52
CA THR A 547 1.61 -10.59 18.66
C THR A 547 1.15 -9.14 18.48
N SER A 548 0.40 -8.86 17.41
CA SER A 548 -0.26 -7.56 17.20
C SER A 548 -1.10 -7.16 18.42
N VAL A 549 -1.19 -5.86 18.68
CA VAL A 549 -2.00 -5.32 19.78
C VAL A 549 -3.47 -5.47 19.40
N THR A 550 -4.13 -6.54 19.83
CA THR A 550 -5.58 -6.65 19.74
C THR A 550 -6.21 -5.68 20.73
N HIS A 551 -7.01 -4.74 20.23
CA HIS A 551 -7.84 -3.85 21.05
C HIS A 551 -8.77 -4.66 21.97
N LEU A 552 -9.19 -4.10 23.10
CA LEU A 552 -10.03 -4.82 24.05
C LEU A 552 -11.46 -4.97 23.50
N HIS A 553 -12.00 -3.91 22.88
CA HIS A 553 -13.32 -3.92 22.27
C HIS A 553 -13.42 -4.94 21.13
N THR A 554 -12.32 -5.35 20.49
CA THR A 554 -12.38 -6.41 19.49
C THR A 554 -12.65 -7.77 20.13
N THR A 555 -12.11 -8.02 21.32
CA THR A 555 -12.41 -9.23 22.10
C THR A 555 -13.86 -9.20 22.60
N TRP A 556 -14.35 -8.04 23.04
CA TRP A 556 -15.74 -7.82 23.43
C TRP A 556 -16.72 -8.05 22.28
N TYR A 557 -16.46 -7.43 21.12
CA TYR A 557 -17.31 -7.58 19.94
C TYR A 557 -17.32 -9.01 19.43
N ALA A 558 -16.15 -9.65 19.33
CA ALA A 558 -16.07 -11.06 18.96
C ALA A 558 -16.82 -11.97 19.93
N TRP A 559 -16.87 -11.61 21.23
CA TRP A 559 -17.60 -12.38 22.24
C TRP A 559 -19.12 -12.36 22.03
N TYR A 560 -19.67 -11.21 21.66
CA TYR A 560 -21.11 -10.98 21.60
C TYR A 560 -21.72 -11.06 20.20
N ALA A 561 -21.01 -10.60 19.16
CA ALA A 561 -21.57 -10.33 17.84
C ALA A 561 -20.98 -11.19 16.71
N GLN A 562 -19.90 -11.94 16.94
CA GLN A 562 -19.32 -12.79 15.90
C GLN A 562 -20.02 -14.15 15.89
N GLU A 563 -20.71 -14.43 14.78
CA GLU A 563 -21.33 -15.74 14.52
C GLU A 563 -20.44 -16.60 13.60
N PRO A 564 -20.39 -17.93 13.81
CA PRO A 564 -21.00 -18.69 14.92
C PRO A 564 -20.45 -18.28 16.27
N ARG A 565 -21.34 -18.24 17.28
CA ARG A 565 -21.00 -17.86 18.66
C ARG A 565 -19.89 -18.76 19.17
N TRP A 566 -18.66 -18.28 19.03
CA TRP A 566 -17.40 -19.00 19.23
C TRP A 566 -17.31 -20.31 18.41
N LEU A 567 -16.40 -20.32 17.44
CA LEU A 567 -15.89 -21.54 16.82
C LEU A 567 -15.66 -22.59 17.92
N SER A 568 -16.43 -23.69 17.90
CA SER A 568 -16.41 -24.72 18.96
C SER A 568 -14.99 -25.30 19.24
N ASP A 569 -14.03 -25.01 18.35
CA ASP A 569 -12.65 -25.50 18.36
C ASP A 569 -11.57 -24.45 18.72
N ALA A 570 -11.93 -23.24 19.17
CA ALA A 570 -10.92 -22.31 19.67
C ALA A 570 -10.18 -22.93 20.88
N PRO A 571 -8.84 -22.80 20.99
CA PRO A 571 -8.10 -23.40 22.11
C PRO A 571 -8.72 -23.00 23.45
N LYS A 572 -9.00 -23.99 24.32
CA LYS A 572 -9.69 -23.78 25.62
C LYS A 572 -9.12 -22.59 26.40
N GLN A 573 -7.79 -22.41 26.33
CA GLN A 573 -7.09 -21.32 26.98
C GLN A 573 -7.42 -19.93 26.39
N GLN A 574 -7.56 -19.80 25.07
CA GLN A 574 -7.94 -18.54 24.42
C GLN A 574 -9.39 -18.17 24.77
N ARG A 575 -10.31 -19.14 24.78
CA ARG A 575 -11.70 -18.94 25.21
C ARG A 575 -11.78 -18.51 26.68
N SER A 576 -11.04 -19.16 27.56
CA SER A 576 -10.96 -18.78 28.98
C SER A 576 -10.39 -17.37 29.19
N ASN A 577 -9.33 -17.03 28.44
CA ASN A 577 -8.74 -15.68 28.51
C ASN A 577 -9.70 -14.60 28.03
N ALA A 578 -10.42 -14.84 26.92
CA ALA A 578 -11.43 -13.92 26.42
C ALA A 578 -12.60 -13.76 27.40
N LYS A 579 -13.11 -14.89 27.96
CA LYS A 579 -14.17 -14.87 29.00
C LYS A 579 -13.78 -14.00 30.19
N GLN A 580 -12.56 -14.19 30.70
CA GLN A 580 -12.06 -13.40 31.83
C GLN A 580 -11.92 -11.91 31.50
N LEU A 581 -11.38 -11.58 30.31
CA LEU A 581 -11.24 -10.18 29.91
C LEU A 581 -12.60 -9.51 29.77
N VAL A 582 -13.55 -10.15 29.09
CA VAL A 582 -14.92 -9.65 28.91
C VAL A 582 -15.61 -9.50 30.26
N GLY A 583 -15.46 -10.47 31.17
CA GLY A 583 -15.96 -10.37 32.54
C GLY A 583 -15.44 -9.15 33.30
N TYR A 584 -14.14 -8.83 33.19
CA TYR A 584 -13.62 -7.60 33.78
C TYR A 584 -14.14 -6.34 33.08
N MET A 585 -14.25 -6.33 31.74
CA MET A 585 -14.75 -5.18 30.98
C MET A 585 -16.18 -4.79 31.40
N LYS A 586 -17.05 -5.76 31.72
CA LYS A 586 -18.43 -5.51 32.21
C LYS A 586 -18.47 -4.60 33.44
N LEU A 587 -17.47 -4.70 34.32
CA LEU A 587 -17.40 -3.90 35.56
C LEU A 587 -17.23 -2.39 35.31
N PHE A 588 -16.73 -2.03 34.13
CA PHE A 588 -16.41 -0.65 33.76
C PHE A 588 -17.57 0.07 33.08
N ILE A 589 -18.71 -0.59 32.88
CA ILE A 589 -19.94 0.04 32.39
C ILE A 589 -20.71 0.57 33.60
N ALA A 590 -20.81 1.89 33.72
CA ALA A 590 -21.28 2.56 34.94
C ALA A 590 -22.79 2.39 35.19
N GLU A 591 -23.60 2.40 34.13
CA GLU A 591 -25.08 2.41 34.20
C GLU A 591 -25.71 1.02 33.98
N GLY A 592 -24.90 -0.02 33.76
CA GLY A 592 -25.38 -1.31 33.28
C GLY A 592 -25.55 -1.31 31.76
N PHE A 593 -26.09 -2.40 31.20
CA PHE A 593 -26.27 -2.53 29.75
C PHE A 593 -27.36 -3.56 29.41
N VAL A 594 -28.06 -3.32 28.30
CA VAL A 594 -29.07 -4.23 27.76
C VAL A 594 -28.64 -4.65 26.36
N LEU A 595 -28.36 -5.95 26.19
CA LEU A 595 -28.01 -6.56 24.92
C LEU A 595 -29.08 -7.59 24.54
N ASP A 596 -29.95 -7.22 23.60
CA ASP A 596 -30.93 -8.13 23.00
C ASP A 596 -30.42 -8.62 21.64
N PRO A 597 -30.07 -9.91 21.48
CA PRO A 597 -29.62 -10.48 20.20
C PRO A 597 -30.63 -10.36 19.05
N ARG A 598 -31.90 -10.07 19.34
CA ARG A 598 -32.96 -9.90 18.34
C ARG A 598 -33.11 -8.46 17.84
N ALA A 599 -32.46 -7.50 18.50
CA ALA A 599 -32.55 -6.11 18.10
C ALA A 599 -31.75 -5.84 16.82
N GLU A 600 -32.28 -5.00 15.93
CA GLU A 600 -31.60 -4.64 14.67
C GLU A 600 -30.27 -3.90 14.92
N ASP A 601 -30.22 -3.08 15.97
CA ASP A 601 -29.05 -2.31 16.40
C ASP A 601 -28.10 -3.10 17.33
N TYR A 602 -28.34 -4.41 17.52
CA TYR A 602 -27.57 -5.25 18.44
C TYR A 602 -26.06 -5.13 18.22
N ARG A 603 -25.60 -5.23 16.96
CA ARG A 603 -24.16 -5.19 16.63
C ARG A 603 -23.55 -3.82 16.93
N ASP A 604 -24.27 -2.75 16.64
CA ASP A 604 -23.82 -1.38 16.93
C ASP A 604 -23.78 -1.10 18.43
N ARG A 605 -24.78 -1.58 19.20
CA ARG A 605 -24.76 -1.54 20.67
C ARG A 605 -23.59 -2.31 21.26
N VAL A 606 -23.34 -3.53 20.78
CA VAL A 606 -22.18 -4.35 21.21
C VAL A 606 -20.88 -3.60 20.95
N LEU A 607 -20.73 -2.98 19.78
CA LEU A 607 -19.52 -2.21 19.43
C LEU A 607 -19.36 -0.96 20.31
N ALA A 608 -20.43 -0.21 20.54
CA ALA A 608 -20.43 1.00 21.35
C ALA A 608 -20.05 0.70 22.80
N LEU A 609 -20.71 -0.30 23.41
CA LEU A 609 -20.42 -0.74 24.78
C LEU A 609 -19.00 -1.27 24.92
N GLY A 610 -18.51 -2.05 23.94
CA GLY A 610 -17.13 -2.55 23.94
C GLY A 610 -16.10 -1.43 23.90
N LYS A 611 -16.32 -0.39 23.08
CA LYS A 611 -15.45 0.80 23.00
C LYS A 611 -15.50 1.64 24.26
N GLN A 612 -16.68 1.81 24.85
CA GLN A 612 -16.85 2.49 26.14
C GLN A 612 -16.08 1.75 27.24
N ALA A 613 -16.27 0.43 27.35
CA ALA A 613 -15.58 -0.39 28.34
C ALA A 613 -14.06 -0.37 28.14
N GLU A 614 -13.55 -0.44 26.90
CA GLU A 614 -12.12 -0.30 26.64
C GLU A 614 -11.57 1.05 27.10
N LYS A 615 -12.26 2.15 26.78
CA LYS A 615 -11.86 3.49 27.20
C LYS A 615 -11.74 3.58 28.73
N GLU A 616 -12.75 3.11 29.45
CA GLU A 616 -12.78 3.16 30.91
C GLU A 616 -11.76 2.22 31.58
N VAL A 617 -11.54 1.02 31.03
CA VAL A 617 -10.47 0.11 31.48
C VAL A 617 -9.09 0.76 31.31
N LEU A 618 -8.82 1.35 30.15
CA LEU A 618 -7.53 1.98 29.88
C LEU A 618 -7.32 3.25 30.72
N ASN A 619 -8.38 4.02 30.99
CA ASN A 619 -8.33 5.14 31.95
C ASN A 619 -7.96 4.66 33.35
N PHE A 620 -8.64 3.65 33.86
CA PHE A 620 -8.38 3.08 35.19
C PHE A 620 -6.97 2.52 35.37
N LEU A 621 -6.40 1.93 34.31
CA LEU A 621 -5.01 1.48 34.30
C LEU A 621 -4.02 2.65 34.27
N ARG A 622 -4.32 3.71 33.51
CA ARG A 622 -3.49 4.92 33.47
C ARG A 622 -3.42 5.64 34.81
N GLU A 623 -4.52 5.69 35.56
CA GLU A 623 -4.55 6.22 36.94
C GLU A 623 -3.62 5.48 37.91
N ARG A 624 -3.13 4.30 37.51
CA ARG A 624 -2.23 3.42 38.29
C ARG A 624 -0.87 3.24 37.61
N ASP A 625 -0.50 4.16 36.72
CA ASP A 625 0.76 4.16 35.96
C ASP A 625 0.99 2.91 35.10
N ILE A 626 -0.09 2.24 34.66
CA ILE A 626 -0.02 1.08 33.76
C ILE A 626 -0.35 1.52 32.33
N SER A 627 0.65 1.49 31.44
CA SER A 627 0.52 1.89 30.02
C SER A 627 0.11 0.75 29.06
N SER A 628 -0.06 -0.47 29.57
CA SER A 628 -0.40 -1.67 28.79
C SER A 628 -1.72 -1.55 28.02
N ARG A 629 -1.71 -1.86 26.71
CA ARG A 629 -2.90 -1.78 25.82
C ARG A 629 -3.36 -3.11 25.22
N GLY A 630 -2.51 -4.14 25.22
CA GLY A 630 -2.87 -5.43 24.62
C GLY A 630 -3.80 -6.25 25.50
N SER A 631 -4.82 -6.87 24.91
CA SER A 631 -5.81 -7.73 25.58
C SER A 631 -5.21 -8.68 26.64
N THR A 632 -4.16 -9.43 26.29
CA THR A 632 -3.49 -10.38 27.20
C THR A 632 -2.79 -9.69 28.37
N ALA A 633 -2.12 -8.56 28.11
CA ALA A 633 -1.41 -7.80 29.15
C ALA A 633 -2.41 -7.13 30.09
N VAL A 634 -3.43 -6.47 29.54
CA VAL A 634 -4.50 -5.82 30.31
C VAL A 634 -5.25 -6.85 31.17
N ARG A 635 -5.62 -8.01 30.63
CA ARG A 635 -6.22 -9.10 31.42
C ARG A 635 -5.34 -9.50 32.61
N LYS A 636 -4.01 -9.58 32.42
CA LYS A 636 -3.07 -9.91 33.51
C LYS A 636 -3.04 -8.82 34.57
N HIS A 637 -3.01 -7.54 34.19
CA HIS A 637 -3.07 -6.43 35.14
C HIS A 637 -4.40 -6.40 35.89
N LEU A 638 -5.53 -6.57 35.20
CA LEU A 638 -6.86 -6.61 35.83
C LEU A 638 -7.00 -7.78 36.80
N ARG A 639 -6.45 -8.96 36.47
CA ARG A 639 -6.40 -10.09 37.40
C ARG A 639 -5.58 -9.77 38.66
N ASN A 640 -4.43 -9.13 38.51
CA ASN A 640 -3.61 -8.74 39.67
C ASN A 640 -4.34 -7.71 40.55
N LEU A 641 -5.00 -6.72 39.93
CA LEU A 641 -5.79 -5.71 40.63
C LEU A 641 -7.03 -6.31 41.31
N HIS A 642 -7.62 -7.35 40.71
CA HIS A 642 -8.70 -8.10 41.33
C HIS A 642 -8.23 -8.78 42.62
N VAL A 643 -7.11 -9.52 42.55
CA VAL A 643 -6.52 -10.21 43.72
C VAL A 643 -6.12 -9.22 44.81
N ALA A 644 -5.66 -8.02 44.43
CA ALA A 644 -5.35 -6.95 45.37
C ALA A 644 -6.57 -6.19 45.93
N GLY A 645 -7.81 -6.62 45.62
CA GLY A 645 -9.04 -5.99 46.09
C GLY A 645 -9.41 -4.66 45.40
N ALA A 646 -8.57 -4.14 44.49
CA ALA A 646 -8.75 -2.84 43.84
C ALA A 646 -9.96 -2.78 42.88
N LEU A 647 -10.59 -3.92 42.56
CA LEU A 647 -11.82 -4.01 41.77
C LEU A 647 -13.08 -4.22 42.62
N ASN A 648 -12.98 -4.38 43.94
CA ASN A 648 -14.10 -4.75 44.81
C ASN A 648 -15.28 -3.78 44.73
N GLU A 649 -15.03 -2.48 44.70
CA GLU A 649 -16.10 -1.47 44.58
C GLU A 649 -16.88 -1.59 43.27
N ARG A 650 -16.17 -1.82 42.15
CA ARG A 650 -16.76 -2.01 40.82
C ARG A 650 -17.52 -3.33 40.73
N ILE A 651 -17.02 -4.39 41.37
CA ILE A 651 -17.71 -5.69 41.49
C ILE A 651 -19.03 -5.51 42.25
N SER A 652 -19.00 -4.83 43.40
CA SER A 652 -20.20 -4.54 44.20
C SER A 652 -21.20 -3.67 43.44
N ARG A 653 -20.74 -2.66 42.70
CA ARG A 653 -21.60 -1.84 41.83
C ARG A 653 -22.25 -2.68 40.73
N HIS A 654 -21.48 -3.49 40.01
CA HIS A 654 -22.00 -4.33 38.94
C HIS A 654 -23.04 -5.33 39.45
N ARG A 655 -22.81 -5.92 40.63
CA ARG A 655 -23.80 -6.77 41.31
C ARG A 655 -25.09 -6.00 41.59
N ARG A 656 -25.03 -4.78 42.14
CA ARG A 656 -26.23 -3.95 42.37
C ARG A 656 -27.02 -3.69 41.09
N LEU A 657 -26.33 -3.40 39.98
CA LEU A 657 -26.97 -3.18 38.67
C LEU A 657 -27.66 -4.44 38.13
N ILE A 658 -27.07 -5.63 38.34
CA ILE A 658 -27.72 -6.90 38.00
C ILE A 658 -28.98 -7.11 38.83
N HIS A 659 -28.94 -6.88 40.15
CA HIS A 659 -30.11 -7.02 41.02
C HIS A 659 -31.21 -6.01 40.69
N ALA A 660 -30.85 -4.81 40.23
CA ALA A 660 -31.78 -3.78 39.79
C ALA A 660 -32.38 -4.01 38.39
N GLY A 661 -32.00 -5.10 37.70
CA GLY A 661 -32.46 -5.37 36.33
C GLY A 661 -31.85 -4.48 35.25
N ALA A 662 -30.88 -3.62 35.61
CA ALA A 662 -30.19 -2.71 34.68
C ALA A 662 -29.15 -3.43 33.78
N VAL A 663 -28.95 -4.74 33.97
CA VAL A 663 -28.07 -5.57 33.15
C VAL A 663 -28.84 -6.74 32.55
N GLN A 664 -29.06 -6.71 31.25
CA GLN A 664 -29.61 -7.83 30.47
C GLN A 664 -28.51 -8.36 29.54
N ASP A 665 -27.83 -9.40 30.01
CA ASP A 665 -26.71 -10.02 29.33
C ASP A 665 -27.15 -11.36 28.70
N PRO A 666 -27.01 -11.56 27.38
CA PRO A 666 -27.38 -12.79 26.70
C PRO A 666 -26.45 -13.98 27.04
N ASP A 667 -25.28 -13.72 27.63
CA ASP A 667 -24.31 -14.74 28.03
C ASP A 667 -24.16 -14.74 29.58
N ARG A 668 -25.21 -15.21 30.26
CA ARG A 668 -25.25 -15.27 31.73
C ARG A 668 -24.31 -16.35 32.26
N HIS A 669 -23.02 -16.08 32.46
CA HIS A 669 -22.15 -16.90 33.32
C HIS A 669 -21.11 -16.10 34.13
N ASP A 670 -21.16 -16.35 35.44
CA ASP A 670 -20.21 -16.08 36.54
C ASP A 670 -19.98 -14.62 36.98
N LEU A 671 -20.59 -14.28 38.12
CA LEU A 671 -20.30 -13.08 38.91
C LEU A 671 -18.88 -13.18 39.49
N LEU A 672 -18.00 -12.23 39.16
CA LEU A 672 -16.74 -12.07 39.89
C LEU A 672 -17.03 -11.87 41.39
N GLU A 673 -16.25 -12.53 42.25
CA GLU A 673 -16.40 -12.41 43.71
C GLU A 673 -15.45 -11.35 44.29
N PRO A 674 -15.92 -10.49 45.21
CA PRO A 674 -15.03 -9.56 45.90
C PRO A 674 -14.01 -10.35 46.71
N VAL A 675 -12.74 -9.91 46.67
CA VAL A 675 -11.69 -10.52 47.47
C VAL A 675 -11.84 -10.03 48.91
N ALA A 676 -11.84 -10.94 49.87
CA ALA A 676 -11.88 -10.61 51.30
C ALA A 676 -10.69 -9.72 51.66
N THR A 677 -10.96 -8.49 52.10
CA THR A 677 -9.94 -7.62 52.68
C THR A 677 -9.54 -8.23 54.02
N THR A 678 -8.39 -8.89 54.08
CA THR A 678 -7.71 -9.09 55.38
C THR A 678 -7.34 -7.71 55.90
N LEU A 679 -8.07 -7.26 56.92
CA LEU A 679 -7.75 -6.08 57.72
C LEU A 679 -6.37 -6.23 58.37
#